data_AF-A0AA88GU50-F1
#
_entry.id   AF-A0AA88GU50-F1
#
_cell.length_a   1.000
_cell.length_b   1.000
_cell.length_c   1.000
_cell.angle_alpha   90.00
_cell.angle_beta   90.00
_cell.angle_gamma   90.00
#
_symmetry.space_group_name_H-M   'P 1'
#
loop_
_entity.id
_entity.type
_entity.pdbx_description
1 polymer ?
#
loop_
_entity_poly.entity_id
_entity_poly.type
_entity_poly.pdbx_seq_one_letter_code
_entity_poly.pdbx_strand_id
1 'polypeptide(L)'
;MKRISLLRLVREVFFMFLLVWTILHVNFFVYDDTISSKGVNNISSIFHTTLLRPSVQVQAMPIPNISSSRTPTKSSFQILSNAIRKVSITPNHQIEISKNLHQKTKSWNLPSSLHVITPTLFSSQSLEQSTNIPSILSVTMNLTSTNTSSMIALGTTTSLVMTSLKSKVNGGFTSITDLQQAAKQRHVVVGVHTIIGLDSLYVEKLLGLNSSIHDYRIERMDRPEADCWMGNVFEYFDAVVSTDSYFTIMFRQNRDCYLAEKRFKSFSNVSNDMNIVNIGPYEVLMMNPNGADSTTMELVASQALYTVMKQFVTLLFIPQSLCNSYFIAHDYAVIRAGYGLVNLTQQDVNGFSYYFKNSMRVNHTYYDMALQLLKANISSNVFDSLGIQTQDKLSPQLSSMVFPASCYSCSTSQCMWEDRNSPTPSPLSDSIAISSAVFLGLSLLTYWPLLIIFRNKPSIRRRLIIPWVCPLFTYLIVLDQLFEVSKPCYMLHNIIIYFASMYNIVIYYTVMTRFTILRNLYTILRKCKTETQIKIVKFIVSKTFTITTALVLGFILSCVVALAPLATYREEFFGYNSQYVSSLVVSLISIIFAAASLFAVVVNVMFGIPTIKSKGMLYFLFFDDPFFIRFDAIFLTTGAILVAVSLFTSASMIPTYNGIVSFLTYALGFMYYGGVAIVFEILKILFFRAPNGTGEHWEQKLDDVSFMLLLKEFAEKEMSLENIYCYEKLKEMEKKSSDNNPRLSVSDLDFLYNNFMKPFCKNEINFSNETKKDFDVILSQCKKNEDVRYSSLKQIMMIPLMINIRDTYMRLVRTNEYRKWETAKSMLDGN
;
A
#
# COMPACT_ATOMS: atom_id res chain seq x y z
N MET A 1 -26.89 -2.68 31.91
CA MET A 1 -25.61 -3.42 31.98
C MET A 1 -24.82 -2.86 33.18
N LYS A 2 -24.54 -3.66 34.22
CA LYS A 2 -23.96 -3.17 35.48
C LYS A 2 -22.54 -2.61 35.21
N ARG A 3 -22.22 -1.41 35.69
CA ARG A 3 -20.92 -0.72 35.51
C ARG A 3 -19.68 -1.59 35.78
N ILE A 4 -19.82 -2.54 36.71
CA ILE A 4 -18.80 -3.53 37.10
C ILE A 4 -18.50 -4.52 35.96
N SER A 5 -19.49 -4.93 35.15
CA SER A 5 -19.26 -5.85 34.03
C SER A 5 -18.53 -5.17 32.88
N LEU A 6 -18.78 -3.88 32.63
CA LEU A 6 -18.05 -3.11 31.60
C LEU A 6 -16.60 -2.89 32.00
N LEU A 7 -16.33 -2.56 33.27
CA LEU A 7 -14.96 -2.36 33.75
C LEU A 7 -14.14 -3.66 33.69
N ARG A 8 -14.77 -4.80 34.03
CA ARG A 8 -14.18 -6.13 33.90
C ARG A 8 -13.88 -6.47 32.45
N LEU A 9 -14.84 -6.24 31.54
CA LEU A 9 -14.66 -6.45 30.10
C LEU A 9 -13.51 -5.59 29.55
N VAL A 10 -13.45 -4.29 29.90
CA VAL A 10 -12.36 -3.40 29.46
C VAL A 10 -11.01 -3.89 29.99
N ARG A 11 -10.95 -4.35 31.25
CA ARG A 11 -9.72 -4.91 31.83
C ARG A 11 -9.28 -6.19 31.14
N GLU A 12 -10.22 -7.08 30.82
CA GLU A 12 -9.95 -8.34 30.11
C GLU A 12 -9.49 -8.09 28.66
N VAL A 13 -10.12 -7.15 27.95
CA VAL A 13 -9.68 -6.72 26.60
C VAL A 13 -8.29 -6.10 26.64
N PHE A 14 -8.01 -5.23 27.62
CA PHE A 14 -6.69 -4.60 27.74
C PHE A 14 -5.59 -5.62 28.09
N PHE A 15 -5.91 -6.59 28.96
CA PHE A 15 -5.00 -7.68 29.29
C PHE A 15 -4.71 -8.58 28.08
N MET A 16 -5.73 -8.91 27.29
CA MET A 16 -5.56 -9.65 26.02
C MET A 16 -4.70 -8.87 25.03
N PHE A 17 -4.88 -7.55 24.93
CA PHE A 17 -4.06 -6.70 24.07
C PHE A 17 -2.58 -6.73 24.48
N LEU A 18 -2.31 -6.58 25.79
CA LEU A 18 -0.95 -6.61 26.33
C LEU A 18 -0.30 -7.99 26.14
N LEU A 19 -1.06 -9.07 26.30
CA LEU A 19 -0.63 -10.44 26.06
C LEU A 19 -0.25 -10.66 24.59
N VAL A 20 -1.12 -10.28 23.65
CA VAL A 20 -0.85 -10.41 22.21
C VAL A 20 0.37 -9.59 21.82
N TRP A 21 0.49 -8.35 22.34
CA TRP A 21 1.66 -7.51 22.07
C TRP A 21 2.96 -8.13 22.59
N THR A 22 2.92 -8.74 23.77
CA THR A 22 4.08 -9.44 24.35
C THR A 22 4.46 -10.66 23.51
N ILE A 23 3.48 -11.46 23.06
CA ILE A 23 3.70 -12.64 22.20
C ILE A 23 4.30 -12.23 20.84
N LEU A 24 3.81 -11.15 20.24
CA LEU A 24 4.33 -10.63 18.98
C LEU A 24 5.76 -10.10 19.14
N HIS A 25 6.04 -9.38 20.21
CA HIS A 25 7.38 -8.85 20.49
C HIS A 25 8.38 -9.99 20.75
N VAL A 26 7.97 -11.06 21.43
CA VAL A 26 8.80 -12.26 21.61
C VAL A 26 9.04 -12.96 20.29
N ASN A 27 8.02 -13.19 19.46
CA ASN A 27 8.19 -13.87 18.18
C ASN A 27 9.02 -13.06 17.18
N PHE A 28 8.85 -11.73 17.09
CA PHE A 28 9.64 -10.89 16.19
C PHE A 28 11.14 -10.89 16.56
N PHE A 29 11.48 -10.82 17.85
CA PHE A 29 12.88 -10.84 18.28
C PHE A 29 13.51 -12.24 18.19
N VAL A 30 12.76 -13.30 18.45
CA VAL A 30 13.25 -14.69 18.31
C VAL A 30 13.46 -15.07 16.85
N TYR A 31 12.69 -14.51 15.91
CA TYR A 31 12.85 -14.75 14.47
C TYR A 31 14.11 -14.06 13.90
N ASP A 32 14.47 -12.88 14.40
CA ASP A 32 15.68 -12.15 13.99
C ASP A 32 16.96 -12.87 14.45
N ASP A 33 16.97 -13.41 15.69
CA ASP A 33 18.10 -14.19 16.23
C ASP A 33 18.30 -15.55 15.53
N THR A 34 17.23 -16.15 14.98
CA THR A 34 17.33 -17.42 14.24
C THR A 34 17.79 -17.25 12.79
N ILE A 35 17.63 -16.06 12.20
CA ILE A 35 18.20 -15.72 10.89
C ILE A 35 19.67 -15.31 11.04
N SER A 36 20.02 -14.57 12.09
CA SER A 36 21.40 -14.21 12.41
C SER A 36 22.29 -15.42 12.75
N SER A 37 21.74 -16.43 13.45
CA SER A 37 22.52 -17.62 13.86
C SER A 37 22.66 -18.72 12.79
N LYS A 38 21.97 -18.64 11.65
CA LYS A 38 22.16 -19.60 10.54
C LYS A 38 23.32 -19.25 9.60
N GLY A 39 24.02 -18.14 9.82
CA GLY A 39 25.23 -17.76 9.09
C GLY A 39 26.54 -18.32 9.63
N VAL A 40 26.54 -19.00 10.79
CA VAL A 40 27.76 -19.52 11.42
C VAL A 40 27.49 -20.90 12.01
N ASN A 41 27.73 -21.95 11.22
CA ASN A 41 28.45 -23.17 11.61
C ASN A 41 28.18 -24.31 10.62
N ASN A 42 29.15 -24.53 9.74
CA ASN A 42 29.53 -25.88 9.30
C ASN A 42 30.23 -26.56 10.49
N ILE A 43 29.69 -27.70 10.93
CA ILE A 43 30.32 -28.88 11.57
C ILE A 43 29.26 -29.53 12.47
N SER A 44 28.60 -30.56 11.95
CA SER A 44 28.46 -31.87 12.62
C SER A 44 27.58 -32.78 11.74
N SER A 45 28.23 -33.48 10.81
CA SER A 45 27.81 -34.84 10.47
C SER A 45 28.25 -35.77 11.62
N ILE A 46 27.62 -36.94 11.71
CA ILE A 46 27.80 -38.02 12.71
C ILE A 46 26.84 -37.93 13.91
N PHE A 47 25.61 -38.44 13.75
CA PHE A 47 25.21 -39.70 14.39
C PHE A 47 23.87 -40.21 13.81
N HIS A 48 23.84 -41.53 13.65
CA HIS A 48 22.90 -42.35 12.91
C HIS A 48 21.71 -42.78 13.79
N THR A 49 20.51 -42.88 13.18
CA THR A 49 19.45 -43.91 13.35
C THR A 49 18.80 -44.29 14.70
N THR A 50 17.50 -44.64 14.56
CA THR A 50 16.66 -45.65 15.25
C THR A 50 15.76 -45.30 16.46
N LEU A 51 14.45 -45.41 16.18
CA LEU A 51 13.35 -46.13 16.88
C LEU A 51 12.73 -45.63 18.22
N LEU A 52 11.40 -45.49 18.13
CA LEU A 52 10.31 -45.93 19.03
C LEU A 52 10.22 -45.44 20.49
N ARG A 53 9.07 -44.79 20.75
CA ARG A 53 8.13 -44.78 21.90
C ARG A 53 8.63 -44.91 23.35
N PRO A 54 7.93 -44.23 24.30
CA PRO A 54 8.43 -43.99 25.65
C PRO A 54 8.00 -45.04 26.68
N SER A 55 8.85 -45.24 27.68
CA SER A 55 8.44 -45.74 29.00
C SER A 55 9.19 -44.98 30.10
N VAL A 56 8.42 -44.22 30.87
CA VAL A 56 8.49 -43.94 32.32
C VAL A 56 9.84 -44.16 33.01
N GLN A 57 10.38 -43.12 33.68
CA GLN A 57 10.47 -43.08 35.16
C GLN A 57 11.00 -41.74 35.68
N VAL A 58 10.37 -41.33 36.77
CA VAL A 58 10.69 -40.19 37.63
C VAL A 58 11.92 -40.51 38.46
N GLN A 59 12.89 -39.60 38.52
CA GLN A 59 13.79 -39.48 39.67
C GLN A 59 14.11 -38.01 39.93
N ALA A 60 13.91 -37.62 41.18
CA ALA A 60 14.06 -36.28 41.71
C ALA A 60 15.41 -36.10 42.44
N MET A 61 15.73 -34.82 42.67
CA MET A 61 16.73 -34.20 43.55
C MET A 61 18.08 -33.80 42.93
N PRO A 62 18.80 -32.79 43.47
CA PRO A 62 18.35 -31.68 44.34
C PRO A 62 18.80 -30.28 43.85
N ILE A 63 18.09 -29.29 44.37
CA ILE A 63 18.39 -27.85 44.34
C ILE A 63 19.59 -27.54 45.24
N PRO A 64 20.50 -26.64 44.86
CA PRO A 64 21.25 -25.83 45.82
C PRO A 64 20.59 -24.46 46.00
N ASN A 65 20.19 -24.21 47.25
CA ASN A 65 19.87 -22.90 47.81
C ASN A 65 21.08 -21.97 47.73
N ILE A 66 20.93 -20.77 47.14
CA ILE A 66 21.73 -19.61 47.54
C ILE A 66 20.82 -18.38 47.69
N SER A 67 21.13 -17.70 48.78
CA SER A 67 20.44 -16.69 49.57
C SER A 67 20.05 -15.38 48.89
N SER A 68 18.94 -14.86 49.40
CA SER A 68 18.45 -13.49 49.28
C SER A 68 19.45 -12.44 49.79
N SER A 69 19.70 -11.41 48.99
CA SER A 69 19.92 -10.06 49.50
C SER A 69 19.12 -9.06 48.67
N ARG A 70 18.17 -8.38 49.33
CA ARG A 70 17.37 -7.28 48.79
C ARG A 70 18.22 -6.00 48.86
N THR A 71 18.47 -5.38 47.72
CA THR A 71 18.82 -3.96 47.62
C THR A 71 17.82 -3.24 46.72
N PRO A 72 17.46 -1.99 47.01
CA PRO A 72 16.33 -1.32 46.35
C PRO A 72 16.67 -0.98 44.90
N THR A 73 15.73 -1.29 44.02
CA THR A 73 15.78 -0.97 42.58
C THR A 73 15.77 0.54 42.39
N LYS A 74 16.87 1.08 41.85
CA LYS A 74 16.93 2.42 41.27
C LYS A 74 16.12 2.44 39.97
N SER A 75 15.44 3.55 39.71
CA SER A 75 14.60 3.72 38.52
C SER A 75 15.44 3.75 37.23
N SER A 76 14.84 3.25 36.15
CA SER A 76 15.40 3.14 34.79
C SER A 76 15.95 4.45 34.21
N PHE A 77 15.62 5.59 34.83
CA PHE A 77 16.06 6.92 34.44
C PHE A 77 17.49 7.26 34.91
N GLN A 78 18.00 6.62 35.98
CA GLN A 78 19.37 6.82 36.46
C GLN A 78 20.41 5.99 35.68
N ILE A 79 19.99 4.89 35.05
CA ILE A 79 20.87 4.05 34.21
C ILE A 79 21.13 4.75 32.87
N LEU A 80 20.13 5.42 32.30
CA LEU A 80 20.25 6.16 31.05
C LEU A 80 21.10 7.45 31.19
N SER A 81 21.03 8.12 32.34
CA SER A 81 21.83 9.32 32.66
C SER A 81 23.34 9.02 32.81
N ASN A 82 23.68 7.83 33.32
CA ASN A 82 25.09 7.42 33.47
C ASN A 82 25.72 6.86 32.18
N ALA A 83 24.91 6.38 31.23
CA ALA A 83 25.38 5.95 29.91
C ALA A 83 25.70 7.13 28.98
N ILE A 84 25.00 8.27 29.13
CA ILE A 84 25.20 9.47 28.31
C ILE A 84 26.40 10.32 28.79
N ARG A 85 26.93 10.07 29.99
CA ARG A 85 28.08 10.81 30.57
C ARG A 85 29.45 10.17 30.31
N LYS A 86 29.54 9.15 29.47
CA LYS A 86 30.78 8.40 29.22
C LYS A 86 31.12 8.25 27.74
N VAL A 87 30.94 9.30 26.93
CA VAL A 87 31.60 9.42 25.62
C VAL A 87 31.94 10.88 25.35
N SER A 88 33.09 11.33 25.85
CA SER A 88 33.79 12.47 25.27
C SER A 88 35.30 12.38 25.49
N ILE A 89 36.00 12.22 24.35
CA ILE A 89 37.31 12.78 23.96
C ILE A 89 38.58 12.05 24.46
N THR A 90 39.37 11.60 23.49
CA THR A 90 40.80 11.96 23.40
C THR A 90 41.16 12.31 21.94
N PRO A 91 41.95 13.38 21.70
CA PRO A 91 42.25 13.92 20.37
C PRO A 91 43.67 13.59 19.90
N ASN A 92 43.91 13.67 18.59
CA ASN A 92 45.15 14.00 17.85
C ASN A 92 44.73 14.00 16.35
N HIS A 93 45.02 14.96 15.47
CA HIS A 93 46.14 15.87 15.29
C HIS A 93 45.66 17.21 14.71
N GLN A 94 46.30 18.30 15.15
CA GLN A 94 46.32 19.61 14.49
C GLN A 94 47.25 19.60 13.26
N ILE A 95 46.92 20.46 12.28
CA ILE A 95 47.76 21.45 11.54
C ILE A 95 46.74 22.17 10.61
N GLU A 96 46.22 23.35 10.96
CA GLU A 96 46.73 24.69 10.60
C GLU A 96 46.90 24.86 9.08
N ILE A 97 46.13 25.72 8.39
CA ILE A 97 46.57 27.08 8.02
C ILE A 97 45.38 27.94 7.54
N SER A 98 45.31 29.14 8.12
CA SER A 98 44.77 30.47 7.72
C SER A 98 43.57 30.58 6.75
N LYS A 99 42.46 31.20 7.15
CA LYS A 99 42.19 32.68 7.21
C LYS A 99 42.40 33.43 5.89
N ASN A 100 41.29 33.88 5.30
CA ASN A 100 41.01 35.25 4.81
C ASN A 100 39.68 35.22 4.02
N LEU A 101 38.86 36.26 3.88
CA LEU A 101 38.51 37.46 4.64
C LEU A 101 37.42 38.10 3.75
N HIS A 102 36.23 38.42 4.29
CA HIS A 102 35.30 39.47 3.80
C HIS A 102 34.78 39.41 2.33
N GLN A 103 33.70 40.04 1.91
CA GLN A 103 32.46 40.63 2.42
C GLN A 103 31.78 41.20 1.14
N LYS A 104 30.47 41.48 1.19
CA LYS A 104 29.69 42.35 0.25
C LYS A 104 29.27 41.75 -1.09
N THR A 105 27.99 41.41 -1.28
CA THR A 105 26.78 42.23 -1.54
C THR A 105 26.62 42.75 -2.97
N LYS A 106 25.44 42.42 -3.52
CA LYS A 106 24.51 43.22 -4.36
C LYS A 106 24.43 42.97 -5.89
N SER A 107 23.15 42.76 -6.25
CA SER A 107 22.36 43.27 -7.40
C SER A 107 22.51 42.67 -8.80
N TRP A 108 21.43 42.00 -9.20
CA TRP A 108 20.61 42.16 -10.42
C TRP A 108 21.27 42.75 -11.68
N ASN A 109 21.29 41.98 -12.77
CA ASN A 109 20.45 42.22 -13.95
C ASN A 109 20.63 41.10 -15.01
N LEU A 110 19.51 40.70 -15.62
CA LEU A 110 19.44 40.06 -16.94
C LEU A 110 19.97 41.03 -18.02
N PRO A 111 20.56 40.58 -19.14
CA PRO A 111 19.73 40.12 -20.25
C PRO A 111 20.31 38.97 -21.12
N SER A 112 19.39 38.44 -21.94
CA SER A 112 19.50 37.51 -23.06
C SER A 112 20.70 37.67 -24.01
N SER A 113 21.26 36.55 -24.49
CA SER A 113 21.26 36.16 -25.92
C SER A 113 22.06 34.87 -26.16
N LEU A 114 21.67 34.17 -27.23
CA LEU A 114 22.26 32.94 -27.76
C LEU A 114 23.78 33.07 -27.96
N HIS A 115 24.53 31.99 -27.68
CA HIS A 115 25.25 31.24 -28.72
C HIS A 115 25.83 29.92 -28.18
N VAL A 116 25.69 28.92 -29.05
CA VAL A 116 26.35 27.62 -29.11
C VAL A 116 27.87 27.74 -28.94
N ILE A 117 28.50 26.83 -28.19
CA ILE A 117 29.79 26.15 -28.48
C ILE A 117 30.14 25.16 -27.34
N THR A 118 30.42 23.91 -27.74
CA THR A 118 31.16 22.76 -27.14
C THR A 118 31.50 22.69 -25.64
N PRO A 119 31.37 21.51 -25.00
CA PRO A 119 32.10 21.18 -23.79
C PRO A 119 33.41 20.42 -24.08
N THR A 120 34.52 20.95 -23.60
CA THR A 120 35.79 20.25 -23.39
C THR A 120 35.86 19.65 -21.97
N LEU A 121 36.23 18.36 -21.93
CA LEU A 121 37.13 17.67 -20.99
C LEU A 121 37.48 18.33 -19.63
N PHE A 122 37.25 17.57 -18.54
CA PHE A 122 38.17 17.29 -17.41
C PHE A 122 37.55 16.11 -16.62
N SER A 123 38.04 14.88 -16.79
CA SER A 123 39.02 14.19 -15.93
C SER A 123 38.80 14.33 -14.41
N SER A 124 38.47 13.22 -13.75
CA SER A 124 38.94 12.93 -12.40
C SER A 124 39.02 11.42 -12.20
N GLN A 125 40.24 10.96 -11.99
CA GLN A 125 40.60 9.63 -11.53
C GLN A 125 39.99 9.37 -10.15
N SER A 126 39.46 8.17 -9.92
CA SER A 126 39.37 7.60 -8.59
C SER A 126 39.72 6.11 -8.63
N LEU A 127 40.59 5.78 -7.70
CA LEU A 127 41.37 4.57 -7.48
C LEU A 127 40.53 3.28 -7.40
N GLU A 128 41.10 2.24 -7.99
CA GLU A 128 40.66 0.85 -7.97
C GLU A 128 40.71 0.24 -6.57
N GLN A 129 39.68 -0.56 -6.23
CA GLN A 129 39.86 -1.79 -5.47
C GLN A 129 39.18 -2.92 -6.26
N SER A 130 40.03 -3.79 -6.80
CA SER A 130 39.71 -4.86 -7.73
C SER A 130 39.04 -6.05 -7.06
N THR A 131 37.84 -6.40 -7.48
CA THR A 131 37.37 -7.79 -7.54
C THR A 131 37.06 -8.11 -8.99
N ASN A 132 37.93 -8.93 -9.59
CA ASN A 132 37.87 -9.31 -11.01
C ASN A 132 36.60 -10.11 -11.32
N ILE A 133 35.61 -9.44 -11.87
CA ILE A 133 34.59 -10.01 -12.75
C ILE A 133 34.62 -9.13 -14.01
N PRO A 134 34.82 -9.68 -15.22
CA PRO A 134 34.78 -8.88 -16.43
C PRO A 134 33.36 -8.35 -16.64
N SER A 135 33.19 -7.04 -16.51
CA SER A 135 31.96 -6.34 -16.83
C SER A 135 31.79 -6.29 -18.35
N ILE A 136 30.67 -6.82 -18.83
CA ILE A 136 30.21 -6.63 -20.20
C ILE A 136 29.75 -5.17 -20.29
N LEU A 137 30.57 -4.32 -20.92
CA LEU A 137 30.24 -2.93 -21.21
C LEU A 137 29.08 -2.85 -22.20
N SER A 138 27.97 -2.22 -21.82
CA SER A 138 26.91 -1.81 -22.74
C SER A 138 27.38 -0.61 -23.57
N VAL A 139 27.96 -0.90 -24.75
CA VAL A 139 28.33 0.16 -25.70
C VAL A 139 27.07 0.63 -26.43
N THR A 140 26.57 1.82 -26.07
CA THR A 140 25.55 2.52 -26.87
C THR A 140 26.26 3.22 -28.03
N MET A 141 26.27 2.61 -29.22
CA MET A 141 26.84 3.25 -30.41
C MET A 141 25.84 4.23 -31.02
N ASN A 142 26.26 5.50 -31.12
CA ASN A 142 25.54 6.53 -31.85
C ASN A 142 25.84 6.37 -33.36
N LEU A 143 24.95 5.67 -34.08
CA LEU A 143 25.09 5.38 -35.51
C LEU A 143 24.78 6.61 -36.35
N THR A 144 25.81 7.40 -36.68
CA THR A 144 25.76 8.36 -37.79
C THR A 144 26.78 7.97 -38.85
N SER A 145 26.25 7.42 -39.94
CA SER A 145 26.85 7.19 -41.27
C SER A 145 28.38 7.14 -41.41
N THR A 146 28.95 5.95 -41.45
CA THR A 146 30.20 5.66 -42.18
C THR A 146 30.19 4.20 -42.64
N ASN A 147 30.53 3.96 -43.91
CA ASN A 147 30.81 2.68 -44.59
C ASN A 147 30.37 1.38 -43.88
N THR A 148 29.43 0.67 -44.50
CA THR A 148 28.87 -0.61 -44.07
C THR A 148 29.94 -1.70 -43.94
N SER A 149 30.69 -1.70 -42.84
CA SER A 149 31.51 -2.85 -42.47
C SER A 149 30.60 -4.00 -42.11
N SER A 150 30.79 -5.14 -42.78
CA SER A 150 30.08 -6.37 -42.46
C SER A 150 30.31 -6.74 -40.99
N MET A 151 29.24 -6.79 -40.20
CA MET A 151 29.31 -7.32 -38.84
C MET A 151 29.35 -8.84 -38.91
N ILE A 152 30.17 -9.46 -38.05
CA ILE A 152 30.20 -10.91 -37.88
C ILE A 152 29.29 -11.27 -36.71
N ALA A 153 28.28 -12.09 -36.97
CA ALA A 153 27.43 -12.64 -35.93
C ALA A 153 28.05 -13.92 -35.36
N LEU A 154 28.23 -13.97 -34.04
CA LEU A 154 28.86 -15.03 -33.28
C LEU A 154 27.83 -15.76 -32.42
N GLY A 155 26.94 -16.51 -33.05
CA GLY A 155 25.96 -17.35 -32.36
C GLY A 155 25.21 -16.69 -31.19
N THR A 156 24.59 -17.51 -30.34
CA THR A 156 23.41 -17.08 -29.58
C THR A 156 23.41 -17.61 -28.16
N THR A 157 23.00 -16.78 -27.21
CA THR A 157 22.86 -17.14 -25.78
C THR A 157 21.42 -17.36 -25.37
N THR A 158 20.45 -17.06 -26.23
CA THR A 158 19.02 -17.32 -26.04
C THR A 158 18.31 -17.59 -27.36
N SER A 159 17.30 -18.47 -27.32
CA SER A 159 16.48 -18.82 -28.48
C SER A 159 15.04 -18.37 -28.30
N LEU A 160 14.43 -17.90 -29.38
CA LEU A 160 13.00 -17.77 -29.51
C LEU A 160 12.42 -19.14 -29.83
N VAL A 161 11.47 -19.58 -29.01
CA VAL A 161 10.76 -20.83 -29.18
C VAL A 161 9.30 -20.53 -29.46
N MET A 162 8.79 -21.14 -30.52
CA MET A 162 7.36 -21.30 -30.75
C MET A 162 6.92 -22.62 -30.11
N THR A 163 5.89 -22.53 -29.29
CA THR A 163 5.38 -23.66 -28.54
C THR A 163 3.89 -23.86 -28.80
N SER A 164 3.47 -25.10 -28.92
CA SER A 164 2.05 -25.41 -29.17
C SER A 164 1.66 -26.70 -28.46
N LEU A 165 0.40 -26.73 -28.01
CA LEU A 165 -0.18 -27.91 -27.37
C LEU A 165 -0.35 -29.06 -28.37
N LYS A 166 0.18 -30.23 -28.02
CA LYS A 166 -0.07 -31.46 -28.78
C LYS A 166 -1.53 -31.90 -28.73
N SER A 167 -2.25 -31.53 -27.68
CA SER A 167 -3.67 -31.81 -27.54
C SER A 167 -4.56 -30.93 -28.42
N LYS A 168 -4.04 -29.83 -28.97
CA LYS A 168 -4.74 -28.97 -29.94
C LYS A 168 -4.67 -29.56 -31.36
N VAL A 169 -5.50 -28.99 -32.25
CA VAL A 169 -5.74 -29.39 -33.65
C VAL A 169 -4.55 -30.13 -34.29
N ASN A 170 -4.76 -31.37 -34.70
CA ASN A 170 -3.81 -32.22 -35.44
C ASN A 170 -2.46 -32.48 -34.75
N GLY A 171 -2.39 -32.47 -33.41
CA GLY A 171 -1.15 -32.78 -32.70
C GLY A 171 -0.26 -31.57 -32.43
N GLY A 172 -0.78 -30.34 -32.60
CA GLY A 172 -0.03 -29.09 -32.50
C GLY A 172 0.87 -28.80 -33.71
N PHE A 173 1.64 -27.72 -33.67
CA PHE A 173 2.58 -27.34 -34.71
C PHE A 173 3.97 -27.88 -34.43
N THR A 174 4.54 -28.64 -35.36
CA THR A 174 5.89 -29.20 -35.24
C THR A 174 6.94 -28.43 -36.05
N SER A 175 6.51 -27.48 -36.86
CA SER A 175 7.36 -26.60 -37.68
C SER A 175 6.69 -25.26 -37.93
N ILE A 176 7.47 -24.25 -38.37
CA ILE A 176 6.93 -22.97 -38.86
C ILE A 176 6.03 -23.19 -40.07
N THR A 177 6.39 -24.12 -40.96
CA THR A 177 5.60 -24.47 -42.15
C THR A 177 4.22 -25.01 -41.78
N ASP A 178 4.11 -25.81 -40.71
CA ASP A 178 2.83 -26.33 -40.21
C ASP A 178 1.92 -25.17 -39.76
N LEU A 179 2.49 -24.19 -39.04
CA LEU A 179 1.80 -22.98 -38.62
C LEU A 179 1.31 -22.17 -39.83
N GLN A 180 2.19 -21.93 -40.80
CA GLN A 180 1.87 -21.17 -42.02
C GLN A 180 0.76 -21.85 -42.82
N GLN A 181 0.80 -23.17 -42.96
CA GLN A 181 -0.23 -23.94 -43.67
C GLN A 181 -1.57 -23.88 -42.92
N ALA A 182 -1.55 -24.01 -41.60
CA ALA A 182 -2.76 -23.88 -40.80
C ALA A 182 -3.35 -22.47 -40.90
N ALA A 183 -2.52 -21.42 -40.87
CA ALA A 183 -2.95 -20.03 -41.02
C ALA A 183 -3.51 -19.71 -42.43
N LYS A 184 -3.23 -20.55 -43.44
CA LYS A 184 -3.90 -20.47 -44.76
C LYS A 184 -5.28 -21.14 -44.75
N GLN A 185 -5.52 -22.07 -43.83
CA GLN A 185 -6.72 -22.90 -43.81
C GLN A 185 -7.74 -22.44 -42.76
N ARG A 186 -7.29 -21.79 -41.68
CA ARG A 186 -8.12 -21.32 -40.58
C ARG A 186 -7.49 -20.12 -39.88
N HIS A 187 -8.29 -19.39 -39.12
CA HIS A 187 -7.82 -18.39 -38.16
C HIS A 187 -6.90 -19.04 -37.12
N VAL A 188 -5.67 -18.54 -37.01
CA VAL A 188 -4.68 -18.96 -36.00
C VAL A 188 -4.35 -17.81 -35.06
N VAL A 189 -4.42 -18.04 -33.75
CA VAL A 189 -4.02 -17.03 -32.75
C VAL A 189 -2.63 -17.35 -32.21
N VAL A 190 -1.68 -16.44 -32.44
CA VAL A 190 -0.29 -16.55 -31.97
C VAL A 190 -0.08 -15.57 -30.83
N GLY A 191 0.16 -16.09 -29.62
CA GLY A 191 0.60 -15.28 -28.49
C GLY A 191 2.08 -14.99 -28.62
N VAL A 192 2.51 -13.74 -28.43
CA VAL A 192 3.92 -13.33 -28.45
C VAL A 192 4.28 -12.64 -27.14
N HIS A 193 5.21 -13.24 -26.39
CA HIS A 193 5.62 -12.72 -25.08
C HIS A 193 6.37 -11.38 -25.20
N THR A 194 5.99 -10.36 -24.42
CA THR A 194 6.45 -8.97 -24.65
C THR A 194 7.81 -8.61 -24.12
N ILE A 195 8.35 -9.37 -23.17
CA ILE A 195 9.74 -9.15 -22.71
C ILE A 195 10.74 -9.36 -23.85
N ILE A 196 10.30 -9.99 -24.94
CA ILE A 196 11.06 -10.09 -26.16
C ILE A 196 11.40 -8.68 -26.72
N GLY A 197 10.65 -7.61 -26.42
CA GLY A 197 10.92 -6.27 -26.94
C GLY A 197 10.90 -6.18 -28.47
N LEU A 198 10.55 -7.29 -29.13
CA LEU A 198 10.47 -7.42 -30.56
C LEU A 198 9.09 -6.94 -30.97
N ASP A 199 9.10 -6.08 -31.98
CA ASP A 199 7.90 -5.69 -32.69
C ASP A 199 7.15 -6.96 -33.12
N SER A 200 5.83 -6.97 -32.96
CA SER A 200 4.96 -8.00 -33.52
C SER A 200 5.24 -8.23 -35.01
N LEU A 201 5.66 -7.17 -35.73
CA LEU A 201 6.10 -7.23 -37.12
C LEU A 201 7.39 -8.04 -37.31
N TYR A 202 8.31 -8.05 -36.33
CA TYR A 202 9.51 -8.87 -36.39
C TYR A 202 9.17 -10.35 -36.23
N VAL A 203 8.31 -10.69 -35.26
CA VAL A 203 7.87 -12.07 -35.06
C VAL A 203 7.04 -12.56 -36.25
N GLU A 204 6.17 -11.71 -36.80
CA GLU A 204 5.45 -11.98 -38.06
C GLU A 204 6.42 -12.39 -39.18
N LYS A 205 7.50 -11.63 -39.37
CA LYS A 205 8.53 -11.91 -40.37
C LYS A 205 9.31 -13.18 -40.10
N LEU A 206 9.69 -13.44 -38.85
CA LEU A 206 10.39 -14.68 -38.46
C LEU A 206 9.53 -15.91 -38.76
N LEU A 207 8.24 -15.83 -38.47
CA LEU A 207 7.29 -16.90 -38.75
C LEU A 207 6.92 -16.99 -40.24
N GLY A 208 7.41 -16.08 -41.08
CA GLY A 208 7.05 -15.98 -42.50
C GLY A 208 5.55 -15.78 -42.71
N LEU A 209 4.86 -15.19 -41.72
CA LEU A 209 3.47 -14.82 -41.83
C LEU A 209 3.39 -13.48 -42.58
N ASN A 210 2.46 -13.38 -43.51
CA ASN A 210 2.20 -12.15 -44.25
C ASN A 210 0.70 -11.87 -44.12
N SER A 211 0.38 -10.73 -43.51
CA SER A 211 -1.00 -10.26 -43.28
C SER A 211 -1.90 -10.27 -44.52
N SER A 212 -1.33 -10.25 -45.73
CA SER A 212 -2.11 -10.32 -46.99
C SER A 212 -2.50 -11.74 -47.43
N ILE A 213 -1.87 -12.80 -46.89
CA ILE A 213 -1.99 -14.18 -47.39
C ILE A 213 -2.60 -15.14 -46.34
N HIS A 214 -2.56 -14.77 -45.06
CA HIS A 214 -2.88 -15.66 -43.96
C HIS A 214 -3.96 -15.08 -43.05
N ASP A 215 -4.87 -15.94 -42.59
CA ASP A 215 -5.86 -15.62 -41.57
C ASP A 215 -5.26 -15.93 -40.19
N TYR A 216 -4.59 -14.94 -39.59
CA TYR A 216 -4.01 -15.07 -38.26
C TYR A 216 -4.10 -13.77 -37.48
N ARG A 217 -4.00 -13.91 -36.16
CA ARG A 217 -3.91 -12.79 -35.22
C ARG A 217 -2.71 -13.01 -34.31
N ILE A 218 -1.76 -12.07 -34.36
CA ILE A 218 -0.71 -11.99 -33.34
C ILE A 218 -1.27 -11.16 -32.18
N GLU A 219 -1.30 -11.75 -31.01
CA GLU A 219 -1.63 -11.07 -29.76
C GLU A 219 -0.38 -10.99 -28.90
N ARG A 220 -0.13 -9.82 -28.33
CA ARG A 220 0.94 -9.68 -27.35
C ARG A 220 0.49 -10.32 -26.04
N MET A 221 1.37 -11.12 -25.46
CA MET A 221 1.25 -11.62 -24.10
C MET A 221 2.11 -10.72 -23.23
N ASP A 222 1.53 -9.61 -22.76
CA ASP A 222 2.23 -8.77 -21.80
C ASP A 222 2.44 -9.61 -20.53
N ARG A 223 3.63 -9.62 -19.92
CA ARG A 223 3.88 -10.27 -18.60
C ARG A 223 2.75 -10.03 -17.58
N PRO A 224 2.19 -8.81 -17.44
CA PRO A 224 1.14 -8.49 -16.47
C PRO A 224 -0.24 -8.96 -16.91
N GLU A 225 -0.47 -9.03 -18.23
CA GLU A 225 -1.66 -9.66 -18.76
C GLU A 225 -1.55 -11.16 -18.48
N ALA A 226 -0.47 -11.82 -18.90
CA ALA A 226 -0.21 -13.24 -18.65
C ALA A 226 -0.28 -13.62 -17.15
N ASP A 227 0.16 -12.75 -16.24
CA ASP A 227 -0.02 -12.92 -14.80
C ASP A 227 -1.52 -13.00 -14.46
N CYS A 228 -2.33 -12.03 -14.94
CA CYS A 228 -3.78 -11.94 -14.71
C CYS A 228 -4.62 -12.95 -15.52
N TRP A 229 -4.03 -13.80 -16.36
CA TRP A 229 -4.79 -14.75 -17.18
C TRP A 229 -5.33 -15.87 -16.32
N MET A 230 -6.66 -15.91 -16.18
CA MET A 230 -7.35 -17.03 -15.57
C MET A 230 -7.42 -18.21 -16.56
N GLY A 231 -6.29 -18.78 -16.95
CA GLY A 231 -6.27 -20.05 -17.67
C GLY A 231 -4.88 -20.53 -18.04
N ASN A 232 -4.83 -21.65 -18.75
CA ASN A 232 -3.62 -22.14 -19.36
C ASN A 232 -3.31 -21.31 -20.61
N VAL A 233 -2.21 -20.54 -20.62
CA VAL A 233 -1.84 -19.67 -21.75
C VAL A 233 -1.80 -20.43 -23.08
N PHE A 234 -1.34 -21.68 -23.04
CA PHE A 234 -1.24 -22.53 -24.22
C PHE A 234 -2.61 -23.00 -24.74
N GLU A 235 -3.66 -22.90 -23.93
CA GLU A 235 -5.04 -23.20 -24.35
C GLU A 235 -5.74 -22.01 -24.99
N TYR A 236 -5.34 -20.79 -24.66
CA TYR A 236 -5.85 -19.59 -25.33
C TYR A 236 -5.26 -19.41 -26.72
N PHE A 237 -3.98 -19.73 -26.89
CA PHE A 237 -3.28 -19.55 -28.16
C PHE A 237 -3.08 -20.85 -28.92
N ASP A 238 -3.14 -20.81 -30.25
CA ASP A 238 -2.74 -21.94 -31.08
C ASP A 238 -1.23 -22.17 -31.03
N ALA A 239 -0.46 -21.08 -30.95
CA ALA A 239 0.98 -21.08 -30.76
C ALA A 239 1.41 -19.94 -29.81
N VAL A 240 2.42 -20.21 -28.99
CA VAL A 240 3.03 -19.25 -28.05
C VAL A 240 4.49 -19.07 -28.42
N VAL A 241 4.87 -17.86 -28.80
CA VAL A 241 6.25 -17.45 -29.05
C VAL A 241 6.80 -16.78 -27.80
N SER A 242 7.89 -17.33 -27.26
CA SER A 242 8.60 -16.78 -26.10
C SER A 242 10.09 -17.10 -26.19
N THR A 243 10.91 -16.60 -25.26
CA THR A 243 12.28 -17.14 -25.14
C THR A 243 12.23 -18.52 -24.48
N ASP A 244 13.23 -19.34 -24.71
CA ASP A 244 13.40 -20.62 -24.02
C ASP A 244 13.34 -20.50 -22.48
N SER A 245 13.94 -19.45 -21.90
CA SER A 245 13.86 -19.18 -20.45
C SER A 245 12.43 -18.89 -19.99
N TYR A 246 11.72 -17.99 -20.68
CA TYR A 246 10.35 -17.64 -20.32
C TYR A 246 9.37 -18.78 -20.57
N PHE A 247 9.58 -19.58 -21.61
CA PHE A 247 8.79 -20.78 -21.85
C PHE A 247 8.84 -21.73 -20.64
N THR A 248 10.04 -22.02 -20.09
CA THR A 248 10.16 -22.92 -18.94
C THR A 248 9.41 -22.40 -17.72
N ILE A 249 9.43 -21.09 -17.49
CA ILE A 249 8.68 -20.42 -16.43
C ILE A 249 7.18 -20.57 -16.69
N MET A 250 6.69 -20.16 -17.86
CA MET A 250 5.28 -20.22 -18.22
C MET A 250 4.73 -21.65 -18.16
N PHE A 251 5.45 -22.64 -18.69
CA PHE A 251 5.04 -24.04 -18.66
C PHE A 251 4.84 -24.55 -17.23
N ARG A 252 5.79 -24.24 -16.34
CA ARG A 252 5.73 -24.65 -14.94
C ARG A 252 4.63 -23.92 -14.18
N GLN A 253 4.48 -22.60 -14.40
CA GLN A 253 3.39 -21.80 -13.82
C GLN A 253 2.01 -22.35 -14.20
N ASN A 254 1.79 -22.62 -15.50
CA ASN A 254 0.49 -23.09 -16.00
C ASN A 254 0.17 -24.54 -15.60
N ARG A 255 1.18 -25.37 -15.35
CA ARG A 255 1.00 -26.76 -14.89
C ARG A 255 0.48 -26.82 -13.45
N ASP A 256 1.04 -26.00 -12.57
CA ASP A 256 0.93 -26.21 -11.12
C ASP A 256 0.03 -25.18 -10.39
N CYS A 257 -0.32 -24.06 -11.02
CA CYS A 257 -0.98 -22.94 -10.34
C CYS A 257 -2.53 -22.98 -10.35
N TYR A 258 -3.15 -24.13 -10.62
CA TYR A 258 -4.60 -24.21 -10.84
C TYR A 258 -5.39 -24.78 -9.66
N LEU A 259 -6.12 -23.89 -9.00
CA LEU A 259 -6.78 -24.09 -7.72
C LEU A 259 -8.24 -24.58 -7.77
N ALA A 260 -8.92 -24.65 -8.92
CA ALA A 260 -10.38 -24.81 -8.87
C ALA A 260 -11.11 -25.69 -9.91
N GLU A 261 -10.63 -25.95 -11.13
CA GLU A 261 -11.39 -26.82 -12.05
C GLU A 261 -10.50 -27.64 -13.00
N LYS A 262 -10.86 -28.92 -13.16
CA LYS A 262 -10.31 -29.88 -14.16
C LYS A 262 -10.58 -29.49 -15.62
N ARG A 263 -10.94 -28.22 -15.90
CA ARG A 263 -11.24 -27.77 -17.27
C ARG A 263 -10.05 -27.94 -18.22
N PHE A 264 -8.83 -27.95 -17.67
CA PHE A 264 -7.58 -28.00 -18.40
C PHE A 264 -6.80 -29.27 -18.05
N LYS A 265 -6.16 -29.89 -19.07
CA LYS A 265 -5.35 -31.12 -18.85
C LYS A 265 -4.10 -30.75 -18.07
N SER A 266 -3.82 -31.47 -16.98
CA SER A 266 -2.57 -31.31 -16.25
C SER A 266 -1.40 -31.70 -17.16
N PHE A 267 -0.40 -30.83 -17.31
CA PHE A 267 0.82 -31.19 -18.01
C PHE A 267 1.64 -32.16 -17.17
N SER A 268 1.98 -33.29 -17.74
CA SER A 268 2.80 -34.32 -17.13
C SER A 268 4.27 -34.15 -17.52
N ASN A 269 4.53 -33.83 -18.78
CA ASN A 269 5.86 -33.72 -19.35
C ASN A 269 5.83 -32.82 -20.59
N VAL A 270 6.78 -31.87 -20.65
CA VAL A 270 7.02 -31.02 -21.82
C VAL A 270 7.06 -31.85 -23.11
N SER A 271 7.76 -32.99 -23.08
CA SER A 271 7.92 -33.87 -24.26
C SER A 271 6.62 -34.43 -24.79
N ASN A 272 5.64 -34.68 -23.91
CA ASN A 272 4.40 -35.37 -24.25
C ASN A 272 3.28 -34.39 -24.56
N ASP A 273 3.34 -33.20 -23.95
CA ASP A 273 2.24 -32.25 -23.95
C ASP A 273 2.47 -31.10 -24.95
N MET A 274 3.73 -30.78 -25.28
CA MET A 274 4.09 -29.63 -26.11
C MET A 274 4.94 -30.03 -27.32
N ASN A 275 4.74 -29.32 -28.43
CA ASN A 275 5.75 -29.19 -29.47
C ASN A 275 6.50 -27.88 -29.23
N ILE A 276 7.83 -27.94 -29.25
CA ILE A 276 8.70 -26.78 -29.15
C ILE A 276 9.46 -26.71 -30.48
N VAL A 277 9.41 -25.55 -31.12
CA VAL A 277 10.06 -25.26 -32.40
C VAL A 277 10.94 -24.05 -32.17
N ASN A 278 12.24 -24.17 -32.40
CA ASN A 278 13.11 -23.00 -32.43
C ASN A 278 12.79 -22.18 -33.68
N ILE A 279 12.47 -20.90 -33.51
CA ILE A 279 12.12 -20.01 -34.63
C ILE A 279 13.25 -19.02 -34.97
N GLY A 280 14.34 -19.07 -34.21
CA GLY A 280 15.50 -18.23 -34.38
C GLY A 280 16.01 -17.73 -33.04
N PRO A 281 17.16 -17.06 -33.00
CA PRO A 281 17.73 -16.63 -31.74
C PRO A 281 17.21 -15.30 -31.25
N TYR A 282 17.30 -15.12 -29.93
CA TYR A 282 16.89 -13.92 -29.23
C TYR A 282 18.08 -12.99 -28.96
N GLU A 283 19.20 -13.53 -28.46
CA GLU A 283 20.44 -12.79 -28.25
C GLU A 283 21.52 -13.25 -29.24
N VAL A 284 22.21 -12.29 -29.85
CA VAL A 284 23.31 -12.54 -30.79
C VAL A 284 24.53 -11.74 -30.37
N LEU A 285 25.68 -12.39 -30.25
CA LEU A 285 26.94 -11.69 -30.07
C LEU A 285 27.39 -11.14 -31.42
N MET A 286 27.57 -9.82 -31.54
CA MET A 286 28.03 -9.19 -32.77
C MET A 286 29.46 -8.68 -32.60
N MET A 287 30.30 -8.97 -33.59
CA MET A 287 31.67 -8.47 -33.67
C MET A 287 31.85 -7.58 -34.88
N ASN A 288 32.52 -6.45 -34.66
CA ASN A 288 33.00 -5.60 -35.74
C ASN A 288 34.45 -5.99 -36.07
N PRO A 289 34.73 -6.49 -37.29
CA PRO A 289 36.09 -6.87 -37.68
C PRO A 289 37.03 -5.67 -37.92
N ASN A 290 36.51 -4.44 -37.90
CA ASN A 290 37.33 -3.27 -38.19
C ASN A 290 38.33 -2.97 -37.05
N GLY A 291 39.62 -3.18 -37.33
CA GLY A 291 40.73 -2.65 -36.51
C GLY A 291 41.39 -3.62 -35.54
N ALA A 292 40.92 -4.87 -35.47
CA ALA A 292 41.57 -5.92 -34.68
C ALA A 292 42.25 -6.95 -35.59
N ASP A 293 43.41 -7.46 -35.15
CA ASP A 293 44.08 -8.58 -35.81
C ASP A 293 43.12 -9.78 -35.89
N SER A 294 42.97 -10.37 -37.08
CA SER A 294 42.07 -11.50 -37.32
C SER A 294 42.33 -12.67 -36.38
N THR A 295 43.58 -12.89 -35.99
CA THR A 295 43.97 -13.95 -35.05
C THR A 295 43.52 -13.66 -33.62
N THR A 296 43.61 -12.40 -33.18
CA THR A 296 43.13 -11.96 -31.87
C THR A 296 41.60 -12.05 -31.81
N MET A 297 40.93 -11.64 -32.88
CA MET A 297 39.47 -11.74 -32.99
C MET A 297 39.00 -13.20 -32.95
N GLU A 298 39.70 -14.09 -33.63
CA GLU A 298 39.43 -15.52 -33.63
C GLU A 298 39.56 -16.14 -32.24
N LEU A 299 40.63 -15.82 -31.53
CA LEU A 299 40.85 -16.30 -30.18
C LEU A 299 39.79 -15.77 -29.21
N VAL A 300 39.47 -14.47 -29.28
CA VAL A 300 38.46 -13.85 -28.41
C VAL A 300 37.07 -14.40 -28.70
N ALA A 301 36.71 -14.54 -29.98
CA ALA A 301 35.43 -15.09 -30.41
C ALA A 301 35.26 -16.54 -29.96
N SER A 302 36.25 -17.39 -30.26
CA SER A 302 36.21 -18.82 -29.90
C SER A 302 36.21 -19.03 -28.39
N GLN A 303 36.97 -18.23 -27.62
CA GLN A 303 36.99 -18.31 -26.15
C GLN A 303 35.67 -17.85 -25.52
N ALA A 304 35.05 -16.78 -26.05
CA ALA A 304 33.74 -16.32 -25.60
C ALA A 304 32.67 -17.38 -25.85
N LEU A 305 32.62 -17.93 -27.07
CA LEU A 305 31.71 -19.01 -27.45
C LEU A 305 31.94 -20.27 -26.61
N TYR A 306 33.19 -20.68 -26.42
CA TYR A 306 33.54 -21.81 -25.56
C TYR A 306 33.03 -21.63 -24.13
N THR A 307 33.20 -20.43 -23.56
CA THR A 307 32.76 -20.13 -22.18
C THR A 307 31.24 -20.26 -22.05
N VAL A 308 30.50 -19.71 -23.01
CA VAL A 308 29.04 -19.82 -23.10
C VAL A 308 28.61 -21.28 -23.23
N MET A 309 29.21 -22.03 -24.16
CA MET A 309 28.90 -23.44 -24.37
C MET A 309 29.21 -24.29 -23.14
N LYS A 310 30.36 -24.06 -22.49
CA LYS A 310 30.76 -24.74 -21.27
C LYS A 310 29.77 -24.49 -20.13
N GLN A 311 29.30 -23.25 -19.98
CA GLN A 311 28.29 -22.91 -18.99
C GLN A 311 27.00 -23.71 -19.22
N PHE A 312 26.50 -23.77 -20.47
CA PHE A 312 25.30 -24.57 -20.78
C PHE A 312 25.49 -26.05 -20.51
N VAL A 313 26.62 -26.63 -20.93
CA VAL A 313 26.90 -28.04 -20.65
C VAL A 313 26.96 -28.30 -19.15
N THR A 314 27.52 -27.38 -18.37
CA THR A 314 27.53 -27.50 -16.90
C THR A 314 26.11 -27.52 -16.33
N LEU A 315 25.20 -26.70 -16.88
CA LEU A 315 23.80 -26.65 -16.46
C LEU A 315 23.00 -27.90 -16.87
N LEU A 316 23.36 -28.58 -17.97
CA LEU A 316 22.74 -29.85 -18.39
C LEU A 316 22.97 -31.00 -17.40
N PHE A 317 24.08 -30.96 -16.67
CA PHE A 317 24.48 -32.03 -15.76
C PHE A 317 24.20 -31.71 -14.29
N ILE A 318 23.29 -30.77 -14.02
CA ILE A 318 22.84 -30.52 -12.66
C ILE A 318 22.18 -31.79 -12.12
N PRO A 319 22.65 -32.35 -11.00
CA PRO A 319 22.08 -33.57 -10.45
C PRO A 319 20.64 -33.33 -10.02
N GLN A 320 19.80 -34.35 -10.16
CA GLN A 320 18.38 -34.28 -9.77
C GLN A 320 18.19 -33.90 -8.30
N SER A 321 19.15 -34.20 -7.41
CA SER A 321 19.12 -33.76 -6.01
C SER A 321 19.12 -32.23 -5.83
N LEU A 322 19.66 -31.50 -6.81
CA LEU A 322 19.69 -30.04 -6.85
C LEU A 322 18.58 -29.44 -7.73
N CYS A 323 17.68 -30.26 -8.26
CA CYS A 323 16.67 -29.79 -9.21
C CYS A 323 15.79 -28.71 -8.60
N ASN A 324 15.47 -28.78 -7.31
CA ASN A 324 14.63 -27.78 -6.69
C ASN A 324 15.25 -26.36 -6.76
N SER A 325 16.59 -26.23 -6.73
CA SER A 325 17.31 -24.94 -6.73
C SER A 325 17.70 -24.42 -8.11
N TYR A 326 17.76 -25.29 -9.11
CA TYR A 326 18.29 -24.93 -10.42
C TYR A 326 17.43 -25.41 -11.58
N PHE A 327 16.18 -25.82 -11.34
CA PHE A 327 15.29 -26.37 -12.38
C PHE A 327 15.14 -25.43 -13.59
N ILE A 328 15.02 -24.11 -13.37
CA ILE A 328 14.89 -23.14 -14.48
C ILE A 328 16.15 -23.21 -15.35
N ALA A 329 17.32 -23.04 -14.74
CA ALA A 329 18.59 -22.99 -15.45
C ALA A 329 18.91 -24.32 -16.16
N HIS A 330 18.56 -25.44 -15.52
CA HIS A 330 18.70 -26.78 -16.09
C HIS A 330 17.78 -27.00 -17.29
N ASP A 331 16.46 -26.83 -17.14
CA ASP A 331 15.50 -27.10 -18.22
C ASP A 331 15.73 -26.20 -19.42
N TYR A 332 16.05 -24.94 -19.16
CA TYR A 332 16.46 -23.98 -20.17
C TYR A 332 17.69 -24.48 -20.96
N ALA A 333 18.71 -24.99 -20.25
CA ALA A 333 19.90 -25.55 -20.90
C ALA A 333 19.56 -26.79 -21.73
N VAL A 334 18.65 -27.65 -21.23
CA VAL A 334 18.17 -28.85 -21.93
C VAL A 334 17.43 -28.50 -23.21
N ILE A 335 16.46 -27.58 -23.14
CA ILE A 335 15.71 -27.11 -24.31
C ILE A 335 16.66 -26.51 -25.33
N ARG A 336 17.61 -25.68 -24.90
CA ARG A 336 18.60 -25.09 -25.81
C ARG A 336 19.50 -26.11 -26.46
N ALA A 337 20.02 -27.08 -25.71
CA ALA A 337 20.93 -28.09 -26.23
C ALA A 337 20.30 -28.87 -27.40
N GLY A 338 18.97 -28.99 -27.43
CA GLY A 338 18.24 -29.67 -28.50
C GLY A 338 18.19 -28.94 -29.84
N TYR A 339 18.47 -27.64 -29.87
CA TYR A 339 18.42 -26.83 -31.08
C TYR A 339 19.80 -26.43 -31.59
N GLY A 340 20.85 -27.05 -31.05
CA GLY A 340 22.24 -26.72 -31.32
C GLY A 340 22.74 -25.59 -30.43
N LEU A 341 23.98 -25.74 -29.97
CA LEU A 341 24.70 -24.63 -29.37
C LEU A 341 25.07 -23.69 -30.53
N VAL A 342 24.69 -22.41 -30.48
CA VAL A 342 25.39 -21.33 -31.22
C VAL A 342 25.27 -21.33 -32.78
N ASN A 343 24.69 -22.33 -33.44
CA ASN A 343 24.64 -22.36 -34.91
C ASN A 343 23.51 -21.50 -35.50
N LEU A 344 23.88 -20.35 -36.08
CA LEU A 344 22.97 -19.47 -36.82
C LEU A 344 22.66 -20.06 -38.20
N THR A 345 21.39 -20.15 -38.54
CA THR A 345 20.97 -20.46 -39.92
C THR A 345 21.09 -19.22 -40.80
N GLN A 346 21.20 -19.40 -42.13
CA GLN A 346 21.19 -18.26 -43.06
C GLN A 346 19.90 -17.43 -42.96
N GLN A 347 18.79 -18.05 -42.59
CA GLN A 347 17.52 -17.36 -42.35
C GLN A 347 17.62 -16.41 -41.15
N ASP A 348 18.27 -16.84 -40.06
CA ASP A 348 18.53 -15.98 -38.90
C ASP A 348 19.37 -14.77 -39.30
N VAL A 349 20.43 -14.97 -40.08
CA VAL A 349 21.31 -13.90 -40.60
C VAL A 349 20.53 -12.90 -41.43
N ASN A 350 19.64 -13.38 -42.29
CA ASN A 350 18.80 -12.52 -43.12
C ASN A 350 17.82 -11.72 -42.25
N GLY A 351 17.23 -12.34 -41.23
CA GLY A 351 16.35 -11.69 -40.26
C GLY A 351 17.05 -10.56 -39.49
N PHE A 352 18.24 -10.82 -38.96
CA PHE A 352 19.04 -9.78 -38.29
C PHE A 352 19.53 -8.71 -39.24
N SER A 353 19.96 -9.09 -40.44
CA SER A 353 20.42 -8.12 -41.43
C SER A 353 19.29 -7.14 -41.80
N TYR A 354 18.07 -7.66 -41.89
CA TYR A 354 16.87 -6.84 -42.09
C TYR A 354 16.60 -5.94 -40.88
N TYR A 355 16.59 -6.50 -39.66
CA TYR A 355 16.24 -5.75 -38.44
C TYR A 355 17.24 -4.62 -38.14
N PHE A 356 18.54 -4.93 -38.17
CA PHE A 356 19.61 -3.97 -37.89
C PHE A 356 20.00 -3.11 -39.10
N LYS A 357 19.38 -3.36 -40.27
CA LYS A 357 19.68 -2.67 -41.54
C LYS A 357 21.17 -2.72 -41.93
N ASN A 358 21.85 -3.81 -41.59
CA ASN A 358 23.29 -4.02 -41.83
C ASN A 358 23.51 -5.40 -42.43
N SER A 359 24.42 -5.54 -43.41
CA SER A 359 24.77 -6.86 -43.93
C SER A 359 25.56 -7.63 -42.86
N MET A 360 25.00 -8.74 -42.39
CA MET A 360 25.69 -9.64 -41.48
C MET A 360 26.26 -10.85 -42.22
N ARG A 361 27.38 -11.35 -41.73
CA ARG A 361 27.95 -12.64 -42.15
C ARG A 361 28.13 -13.52 -40.94
N VAL A 362 27.83 -14.81 -41.08
CA VAL A 362 28.18 -15.81 -40.07
C VAL A 362 29.52 -16.39 -40.44
N ASN A 363 30.42 -16.44 -39.46
CA ASN A 363 31.67 -17.15 -39.60
C ASN A 363 31.58 -18.45 -38.78
N HIS A 364 31.32 -19.55 -39.47
CA HIS A 364 31.24 -20.88 -38.84
C HIS A 364 32.58 -21.33 -38.26
N THR A 365 33.72 -20.77 -38.71
CA THR A 365 35.05 -21.14 -38.20
C THR A 365 35.16 -20.91 -36.69
N TYR A 366 34.64 -19.80 -36.17
CA TYR A 366 34.67 -19.52 -34.73
C TYR A 366 33.80 -20.50 -33.92
N TYR A 367 32.67 -20.90 -34.50
CA TYR A 367 31.80 -21.92 -33.93
C TYR A 367 32.48 -23.29 -33.90
N ASP A 368 33.05 -23.72 -35.02
CA ASP A 368 33.72 -25.01 -35.13
C ASP A 368 34.92 -25.10 -34.17
N MET A 369 35.68 -24.02 -34.02
CA MET A 369 36.77 -23.94 -33.04
C MET A 369 36.26 -24.02 -31.61
N ALA A 370 35.23 -23.25 -31.24
CA ALA A 370 34.63 -23.32 -29.91
C ALA A 370 34.06 -24.71 -29.62
N LEU A 371 33.45 -25.35 -30.61
CA LEU A 371 32.93 -26.71 -30.52
C LEU A 371 34.06 -27.73 -30.35
N GLN A 372 35.18 -27.60 -31.06
CA GLN A 372 36.35 -28.44 -30.87
C GLN A 372 36.95 -28.27 -29.48
N LEU A 373 37.07 -27.03 -28.99
CA LEU A 373 37.53 -26.74 -27.62
C LEU A 373 36.59 -27.35 -26.57
N LEU A 374 35.29 -27.34 -26.83
CA LEU A 374 34.29 -27.96 -25.97
C LEU A 374 34.43 -29.50 -25.97
N LYS A 375 34.54 -30.11 -27.16
CA LYS A 375 34.76 -31.57 -27.34
C LYS A 375 36.08 -32.05 -26.77
N ALA A 376 37.11 -31.21 -26.73
CA ALA A 376 38.39 -31.56 -26.11
C ALA A 376 38.30 -31.56 -24.57
N ASN A 377 37.36 -30.79 -23.99
CA ASN A 377 37.23 -30.61 -22.54
C ASN A 377 36.10 -31.43 -21.90
N ILE A 378 35.13 -31.91 -22.68
CA ILE A 378 34.09 -32.84 -22.25
C ILE A 378 34.36 -34.18 -22.93
N SER A 379 34.16 -35.31 -22.26
CA SER A 379 34.39 -36.60 -22.91
C SER A 379 33.51 -36.72 -24.16
N SER A 380 34.15 -37.03 -25.30
CA SER A 380 33.47 -37.12 -26.61
C SER A 380 32.22 -37.99 -26.55
N ASN A 381 32.27 -39.09 -25.79
CA ASN A 381 31.16 -40.01 -25.59
C ASN A 381 29.93 -39.34 -24.94
N VAL A 382 30.14 -38.41 -24.01
CA VAL A 382 29.04 -37.67 -23.35
C VAL A 382 28.45 -36.64 -24.30
N PHE A 383 29.30 -35.91 -25.04
CA PHE A 383 28.82 -34.93 -26.01
C PHE A 383 28.02 -35.58 -27.15
N ASP A 384 28.54 -36.67 -27.71
CA ASP A 384 27.92 -37.37 -28.84
C ASP A 384 26.64 -38.12 -28.41
N SER A 385 26.60 -38.68 -27.19
CA SER A 385 25.41 -39.37 -26.67
C SER A 385 24.24 -38.44 -26.34
N LEU A 386 24.51 -37.17 -26.03
CA LEU A 386 23.47 -36.16 -25.86
C LEU A 386 22.81 -35.77 -27.18
N GLY A 387 23.42 -36.12 -28.32
CA GLY A 387 22.88 -35.74 -29.62
C GLY A 387 22.71 -34.24 -29.76
N ILE A 388 23.63 -33.44 -29.18
CA ILE A 388 23.70 -31.98 -29.36
C ILE A 388 24.08 -31.73 -30.82
N GLN A 389 23.10 -31.89 -31.69
CA GLN A 389 23.17 -31.68 -33.12
C GLN A 389 22.25 -30.53 -33.48
N THR A 390 22.49 -29.90 -34.62
CA THR A 390 21.69 -28.79 -35.17
C THR A 390 20.37 -29.32 -35.74
N GLN A 391 19.61 -30.05 -34.93
CA GLN A 391 18.30 -30.56 -35.33
C GLN A 391 17.27 -29.45 -35.15
N ASP A 392 16.34 -29.36 -36.10
CA ASP A 392 15.24 -28.39 -36.06
C ASP A 392 14.20 -28.72 -34.97
N LYS A 393 14.38 -29.85 -34.26
CA LYS A 393 13.48 -30.38 -33.23
C LYS A 393 14.28 -30.85 -32.01
N LEU A 394 13.75 -30.56 -30.82
CA LEU A 394 14.29 -31.09 -29.56
C LEU A 394 14.26 -32.63 -29.60
N SER A 395 15.43 -33.26 -29.47
CA SER A 395 15.53 -34.72 -29.50
C SER A 395 14.73 -35.34 -28.35
N PRO A 396 14.08 -36.52 -28.53
CA PRO A 396 13.35 -37.17 -27.45
C PRO A 396 14.22 -37.44 -26.21
N GLN A 397 15.51 -37.72 -26.43
CA GLN A 397 16.50 -37.95 -25.37
C GLN A 397 16.71 -36.68 -24.53
N LEU A 398 16.99 -35.54 -25.16
CA LEU A 398 17.12 -34.26 -24.45
C LEU A 398 15.80 -33.83 -23.82
N SER A 399 14.68 -33.99 -24.54
CA SER A 399 13.37 -33.65 -23.97
C SER A 399 13.04 -34.47 -22.72
N SER A 400 13.54 -35.70 -22.60
CA SER A 400 13.37 -36.54 -21.41
C SER A 400 14.24 -36.13 -20.23
N MET A 401 15.30 -35.33 -20.47
CA MET A 401 16.15 -34.78 -19.41
C MET A 401 15.48 -33.64 -18.67
N VAL A 402 14.53 -32.90 -19.29
CA VAL A 402 13.75 -31.84 -18.62
C VAL A 402 13.18 -32.37 -17.31
N PHE A 403 13.42 -31.66 -16.21
CA PHE A 403 13.10 -32.18 -14.89
C PHE A 403 11.60 -32.47 -14.74
N PRO A 404 11.24 -33.60 -14.11
CA PRO A 404 9.85 -33.98 -13.91
C PRO A 404 9.11 -32.96 -13.05
N ALA A 405 7.77 -33.04 -13.04
CA ALA A 405 6.95 -32.12 -12.25
C ALA A 405 7.28 -32.13 -10.75
N SER A 406 7.72 -33.26 -10.20
CA SER A 406 8.14 -33.38 -8.81
C SER A 406 9.34 -32.50 -8.42
N CYS A 407 10.20 -32.12 -9.37
CA CYS A 407 11.35 -31.23 -9.15
C CYS A 407 10.98 -29.75 -8.97
N TYR A 408 9.70 -29.42 -9.20
CA TYR A 408 9.09 -28.11 -8.94
C TYR A 408 7.69 -28.34 -8.35
N SER A 409 7.53 -29.34 -7.47
CA SER A 409 6.24 -29.48 -6.79
C SER A 409 6.15 -28.36 -5.76
N CYS A 410 5.26 -27.42 -6.01
CA CYS A 410 4.85 -26.48 -4.99
C CYS A 410 4.13 -27.23 -3.86
N SER A 411 4.38 -26.81 -2.62
CA SER A 411 3.67 -27.29 -1.44
C SER A 411 2.21 -26.84 -1.42
N THR A 412 1.90 -25.73 -2.09
CA THR A 412 0.53 -25.24 -2.28
C THR A 412 0.16 -25.24 -3.75
N SER A 413 -1.14 -25.20 -3.99
CA SER A 413 -1.76 -25.06 -5.30
C SER A 413 -1.58 -23.67 -5.93
N GLN A 414 -0.82 -22.77 -5.29
CA GLN A 414 -0.47 -21.42 -5.77
C GLN A 414 0.98 -21.39 -6.27
N CYS A 415 1.33 -22.36 -7.10
CA CYS A 415 2.73 -22.67 -7.43
C CYS A 415 3.51 -21.54 -8.13
N MET A 416 2.82 -20.63 -8.83
CA MET A 416 3.42 -19.48 -9.51
C MET A 416 4.23 -18.58 -8.56
N TRP A 417 4.00 -18.68 -7.25
CA TRP A 417 4.56 -17.78 -6.25
C TRP A 417 5.22 -18.48 -5.05
N GLU A 418 5.23 -19.81 -5.04
CA GLU A 418 6.04 -20.60 -4.13
C GLU A 418 7.40 -20.85 -4.76
N ASP A 419 8.31 -19.88 -4.63
CA ASP A 419 9.69 -20.13 -4.99
C ASP A 419 10.35 -20.99 -3.90
N ARG A 420 10.32 -22.31 -4.08
CA ARG A 420 10.81 -23.26 -3.09
C ARG A 420 12.34 -23.14 -2.89
N ASN A 421 13.08 -22.50 -3.80
CA ASN A 421 14.55 -22.40 -3.75
C ASN A 421 15.19 -21.15 -4.37
N SER A 422 14.45 -20.09 -4.68
CA SER A 422 15.02 -18.79 -4.33
C SER A 422 15.24 -18.84 -2.81
N PRO A 423 16.50 -18.83 -2.32
CA PRO A 423 16.79 -18.90 -0.89
C PRO A 423 16.22 -17.70 -0.10
N THR A 424 15.58 -16.78 -0.79
CA THR A 424 14.66 -15.82 -0.22
C THR A 424 13.24 -16.26 -0.59
N PRO A 425 12.40 -16.81 0.33
CA PRO A 425 11.00 -16.38 0.36
C PRO A 425 11.04 -14.89 0.07
N SER A 426 10.29 -14.32 -0.88
CA SER A 426 10.37 -12.88 -1.12
C SER A 426 10.13 -12.25 0.26
N PRO A 427 11.17 -11.78 0.98
CA PRO A 427 10.99 -11.66 2.42
C PRO A 427 10.05 -10.46 2.65
N LEU A 428 9.96 -9.62 1.61
CA LEU A 428 9.01 -8.55 1.38
C LEU A 428 7.55 -9.01 1.46
N SER A 429 7.14 -10.04 0.71
CA SER A 429 5.74 -10.49 0.69
C SER A 429 5.32 -11.09 2.02
N ASP A 430 6.19 -11.91 2.60
CA ASP A 430 5.86 -12.69 3.79
C ASP A 430 5.79 -11.77 5.02
N SER A 431 6.70 -10.80 5.13
CA SER A 431 6.65 -9.81 6.20
C SER A 431 5.42 -8.90 6.12
N ILE A 432 5.01 -8.48 4.92
CA ILE A 432 3.79 -7.70 4.72
C ILE A 432 2.55 -8.54 5.05
N ALA A 433 2.49 -9.80 4.59
CA ALA A 433 1.37 -10.70 4.87
C ALA A 433 1.26 -11.01 6.38
N ILE A 434 2.37 -11.31 7.06
CA ILE A 434 2.38 -11.53 8.52
C ILE A 434 1.91 -10.27 9.25
N SER A 435 2.48 -9.09 8.92
CA SER A 435 2.04 -7.82 9.50
C SER A 435 0.55 -7.56 9.28
N SER A 436 0.06 -7.87 8.08
CA SER A 436 -1.34 -7.72 7.69
C SER A 436 -2.25 -8.69 8.46
N ALA A 437 -1.83 -9.94 8.67
CA ALA A 437 -2.56 -10.95 9.44
C ALA A 437 -2.65 -10.55 10.91
N VAL A 438 -1.52 -10.13 11.49
CA VAL A 438 -1.43 -9.67 12.87
C VAL A 438 -2.32 -8.45 13.07
N PHE A 439 -2.24 -7.48 12.15
CA PHE A 439 -3.07 -6.29 12.18
C PHE A 439 -4.56 -6.65 12.10
N LEU A 440 -4.96 -7.48 11.13
CA LEU A 440 -6.34 -7.93 10.95
C LEU A 440 -6.89 -8.63 12.20
N GLY A 441 -6.10 -9.55 12.78
CA GLY A 441 -6.47 -10.23 14.01
C GLY A 441 -6.67 -9.25 15.17
N LEU A 442 -5.71 -8.34 15.38
CA LEU A 442 -5.78 -7.32 16.43
C LEU A 442 -6.98 -6.39 16.26
N SER A 443 -7.26 -5.94 15.05
CA SER A 443 -8.34 -5.00 14.77
C SER A 443 -9.72 -5.66 14.86
N LEU A 444 -9.87 -6.92 14.44
CA LEU A 444 -11.10 -7.68 14.62
C LEU A 444 -11.39 -7.93 16.11
N LEU A 445 -10.36 -8.25 16.89
CA LEU A 445 -10.50 -8.53 18.32
C LEU A 445 -10.70 -7.26 19.17
N THR A 446 -10.16 -6.11 18.74
CA THR A 446 -10.17 -4.90 19.57
C THR A 446 -11.05 -3.79 19.01
N TYR A 447 -10.83 -3.36 17.76
CA TYR A 447 -11.50 -2.19 17.20
C TYR A 447 -13.01 -2.39 17.05
N TRP A 448 -13.47 -3.49 16.46
CA TRP A 448 -14.90 -3.72 16.23
C TRP A 448 -15.72 -3.85 17.52
N PRO A 449 -15.33 -4.68 18.51
CA PRO A 449 -16.05 -4.75 19.78
C PRO A 449 -16.12 -3.38 20.47
N LEU A 450 -15.00 -2.65 20.50
CA LEU A 450 -14.98 -1.31 21.09
C LEU A 450 -15.86 -0.33 20.32
N LEU A 451 -15.82 -0.35 18.99
CA LEU A 451 -16.69 0.48 18.16
C LEU A 451 -18.17 0.21 18.44
N ILE A 452 -18.57 -1.06 18.56
CA ILE A 452 -19.95 -1.45 18.90
C ILE A 452 -20.34 -0.93 20.29
N ILE A 453 -19.45 -1.06 21.28
CA ILE A 453 -19.68 -0.57 22.65
C ILE A 453 -19.83 0.96 22.67
N PHE A 454 -19.02 1.67 21.90
CA PHE A 454 -18.96 3.14 21.89
C PHE A 454 -19.80 3.79 20.78
N ARG A 455 -20.51 3.04 19.94
CA ARG A 455 -21.26 3.55 18.77
C ARG A 455 -22.24 4.68 19.09
N ASN A 456 -22.84 4.62 20.27
CA ASN A 456 -23.84 5.60 20.72
C ASN A 456 -23.22 6.87 21.32
N LYS A 457 -21.89 6.92 21.51
CA LYS A 457 -21.22 8.11 22.04
C LYS A 457 -21.25 9.24 21.01
N PRO A 458 -21.47 10.50 21.44
CA PRO A 458 -21.50 11.65 20.52
C PRO A 458 -20.21 11.80 19.71
N SER A 459 -19.04 11.51 20.29
CA SER A 459 -17.74 11.57 19.63
C SER A 459 -17.62 10.62 18.44
N ILE A 460 -18.21 9.42 18.53
CA ILE A 460 -18.25 8.43 17.44
C ILE A 460 -19.39 8.75 16.47
N ARG A 461 -20.60 8.98 16.97
CA ARG A 461 -21.80 9.21 16.14
C ARG A 461 -21.66 10.42 15.22
N ARG A 462 -20.95 11.48 15.64
CA ARG A 462 -20.75 12.69 14.82
C ARG A 462 -19.79 12.45 13.65
N ARG A 463 -18.91 11.43 13.71
CA ARG A 463 -17.99 11.04 12.62
C ARG A 463 -18.67 10.29 11.47
N LEU A 464 -20.00 10.13 11.55
CA LEU A 464 -20.85 9.58 10.50
C LEU A 464 -20.37 8.18 10.07
N ILE A 465 -20.02 8.02 8.80
CA ILE A 465 -19.67 6.75 8.16
C ILE A 465 -18.20 6.37 8.34
N ILE A 466 -17.30 7.29 8.71
CA ILE A 466 -15.85 7.04 8.78
C ILE A 466 -15.51 5.79 9.60
N PRO A 467 -16.03 5.64 10.85
CA PRO A 467 -15.60 4.53 11.71
C PRO A 467 -16.02 3.14 11.21
N TRP A 468 -16.88 3.09 10.19
CA TRP A 468 -17.46 1.88 9.64
C TRP A 468 -16.88 1.57 8.27
N VAL A 469 -16.95 2.54 7.35
CA VAL A 469 -16.60 2.35 5.94
C VAL A 469 -15.10 2.29 5.75
N CYS A 470 -14.33 3.20 6.37
CA CYS A 470 -12.89 3.27 6.12
C CYS A 470 -12.10 2.06 6.66
N PRO A 471 -12.40 1.53 7.86
CA PRO A 471 -11.85 0.25 8.31
C PRO A 471 -12.19 -0.91 7.38
N LEU A 472 -13.40 -0.95 6.81
CA LEU A 472 -13.80 -2.00 5.88
C LEU A 472 -12.97 -1.98 4.59
N PHE A 473 -12.74 -0.80 4.00
CA PHE A 473 -11.83 -0.67 2.85
C PHE A 473 -10.38 -1.00 3.20
N THR A 474 -9.94 -0.67 4.41
CA THR A 474 -8.61 -1.08 4.89
C THR A 474 -8.52 -2.59 5.04
N TYR A 475 -9.60 -3.27 5.44
CA TYR A 475 -9.65 -4.73 5.42
C TYR A 475 -9.64 -5.30 4.03
N LEU A 476 -10.29 -4.67 3.05
CA LEU A 476 -10.18 -5.11 1.66
C LEU A 476 -8.71 -5.08 1.20
N ILE A 477 -7.97 -4.01 1.52
CA ILE A 477 -6.52 -3.91 1.24
C ILE A 477 -5.74 -5.03 1.95
N VAL A 478 -5.99 -5.22 3.24
CA VAL A 478 -5.29 -6.21 4.07
C VAL A 478 -5.58 -7.65 3.63
N LEU A 479 -6.84 -7.95 3.28
CA LEU A 479 -7.24 -9.27 2.77
C LEU A 479 -6.64 -9.53 1.40
N ASP A 480 -6.62 -8.54 0.52
CA ASP A 480 -6.00 -8.62 -0.80
C ASP A 480 -4.48 -8.89 -0.71
N GLN A 481 -3.81 -8.29 0.28
CA GLN A 481 -2.41 -8.60 0.61
C GLN A 481 -2.22 -9.99 1.25
N LEU A 482 -3.18 -10.46 2.04
CA LEU A 482 -3.11 -11.73 2.76
C LEU A 482 -3.35 -12.95 1.87
N PHE A 483 -4.33 -12.88 0.99
CA PHE A 483 -4.71 -14.01 0.16
C PHE A 483 -3.80 -14.21 -1.04
N GLU A 484 -2.73 -13.42 -1.13
CA GLU A 484 -1.82 -13.41 -2.28
C GLU A 484 -2.56 -13.24 -3.61
N VAL A 485 -3.81 -12.75 -3.60
CA VAL A 485 -4.61 -12.41 -4.78
C VAL A 485 -3.89 -11.33 -5.59
N SER A 486 -3.06 -10.55 -4.89
CA SER A 486 -2.12 -9.60 -5.44
C SER A 486 -1.10 -10.19 -6.41
N LYS A 487 -0.73 -11.47 -6.22
CA LYS A 487 0.32 -12.11 -6.97
C LYS A 487 -0.13 -12.52 -8.38
N PRO A 488 -1.24 -13.26 -8.59
CA PRO A 488 -1.72 -13.54 -9.93
C PRO A 488 -2.19 -12.28 -10.66
N CYS A 489 -2.64 -11.21 -10.00
CA CYS A 489 -2.99 -10.02 -10.77
C CYS A 489 -2.54 -8.74 -10.08
N TYR A 490 -1.26 -8.42 -10.23
CA TYR A 490 -0.63 -7.22 -9.67
C TYR A 490 -1.28 -5.92 -10.18
N MET A 491 -1.84 -5.93 -11.38
CA MET A 491 -2.61 -4.80 -11.91
C MET A 491 -3.92 -4.61 -11.12
N LEU A 492 -4.70 -5.69 -10.94
CA LEU A 492 -5.94 -5.65 -10.15
C LEU A 492 -5.65 -5.28 -8.69
N HIS A 493 -4.56 -5.79 -8.12
CA HIS A 493 -4.06 -5.43 -6.79
C HIS A 493 -3.91 -3.91 -6.64
N ASN A 494 -3.18 -3.28 -7.56
CA ASN A 494 -2.96 -1.83 -7.52
C ASN A 494 -4.27 -1.07 -7.74
N ILE A 495 -5.16 -1.54 -8.62
CA ILE A 495 -6.50 -0.94 -8.81
C ILE A 495 -7.29 -0.96 -7.50
N ILE A 496 -7.34 -2.11 -6.80
CA ILE A 496 -8.05 -2.27 -5.52
C ILE A 496 -7.46 -1.36 -4.45
N ILE A 497 -6.12 -1.38 -4.29
CA ILE A 497 -5.43 -0.52 -3.31
C ILE A 497 -5.71 0.95 -3.60
N TYR A 498 -5.56 1.39 -4.85
CA TYR A 498 -5.65 2.81 -5.20
C TYR A 498 -7.09 3.29 -5.04
N PHE A 499 -8.05 2.47 -5.46
CA PHE A 499 -9.46 2.72 -5.25
C PHE A 499 -9.78 2.88 -3.76
N ALA A 500 -9.39 1.90 -2.93
CA ALA A 500 -9.69 1.87 -1.50
C ALA A 500 -9.00 3.00 -0.72
N SER A 501 -7.72 3.25 -1.00
CA SER A 501 -6.96 4.33 -0.38
C SER A 501 -7.54 5.71 -0.72
N MET A 502 -7.82 5.97 -2.01
CA MET A 502 -8.42 7.23 -2.42
C MET A 502 -9.83 7.40 -1.84
N TYR A 503 -10.59 6.31 -1.72
CA TYR A 503 -11.95 6.35 -1.19
C TYR A 503 -11.95 6.77 0.28
N ASN A 504 -11.03 6.21 1.06
CA ASN A 504 -10.83 6.56 2.46
C ASN A 504 -10.43 8.03 2.64
N ILE A 505 -9.49 8.51 1.81
CA ILE A 505 -9.04 9.92 1.82
C ILE A 505 -10.23 10.85 1.55
N VAL A 506 -10.98 10.63 0.47
CA VAL A 506 -12.10 11.52 0.08
C VAL A 506 -13.20 11.53 1.14
N ILE A 507 -13.58 10.37 1.69
CA ILE A 507 -14.58 10.30 2.77
C ILE A 507 -14.11 11.12 3.97
N TYR A 508 -12.86 10.91 4.39
CA TYR A 508 -12.31 11.60 5.54
C TYR A 508 -12.29 13.12 5.34
N TYR A 509 -11.75 13.60 4.21
CA TYR A 509 -11.69 15.02 3.91
C TYR A 509 -13.06 15.69 3.76
N THR A 510 -14.06 14.97 3.21
CA THR A 510 -15.42 15.48 3.09
C THR A 510 -16.05 15.71 4.46
N VAL A 511 -15.90 14.74 5.37
CA VAL A 511 -16.41 14.86 6.75
C VAL A 511 -15.63 15.92 7.54
N MET A 512 -14.31 15.99 7.38
CA MET A 512 -13.46 17.01 7.99
C MET A 512 -13.83 18.42 7.54
N THR A 513 -14.11 18.61 6.25
CA THR A 513 -14.58 19.87 5.69
C THR A 513 -15.92 20.28 6.30
N ARG A 514 -16.87 19.34 6.39
CA ARG A 514 -18.15 19.58 7.07
C ARG A 514 -17.95 20.02 8.53
N PHE A 515 -17.08 19.37 9.29
CA PHE A 515 -16.78 19.77 10.67
C PHE A 515 -16.16 21.15 10.76
N THR A 516 -15.28 21.51 9.83
CA THR A 516 -14.67 22.83 9.76
C THR A 516 -15.72 23.91 9.47
N ILE A 517 -16.67 23.64 8.58
CA ILE A 517 -17.80 24.54 8.31
C ILE A 517 -18.71 24.64 9.53
N LEU A 518 -19.04 23.51 10.18
CA LEU A 518 -19.84 23.46 11.41
C LEU A 518 -19.27 24.32 12.52
N ARG A 519 -17.97 24.20 12.78
CA ARG A 519 -17.27 24.97 13.81
C ARG A 519 -17.37 26.48 13.58
N ASN A 520 -17.42 26.90 12.32
CA ASN A 520 -17.54 28.31 11.93
C ASN A 520 -18.98 28.68 11.52
N LEU A 521 -19.98 27.83 11.81
CA LEU A 521 -21.31 27.96 11.26
C LEU A 521 -21.96 29.29 11.65
N TYR A 522 -21.89 29.69 12.93
CA TYR A 522 -22.50 30.96 13.35
C TYR A 522 -21.81 32.19 12.72
N THR A 523 -20.49 32.15 12.55
CA THR A 523 -19.74 33.21 11.86
C THR A 523 -20.12 33.30 10.39
N ILE A 524 -20.28 32.15 9.72
CA ILE A 524 -20.73 32.06 8.33
C ILE A 524 -22.18 32.55 8.21
N LEU A 525 -23.09 32.05 9.06
CA LEU A 525 -24.51 32.43 9.08
C LEU A 525 -24.71 33.91 9.39
N ARG A 526 -23.83 34.53 10.20
CA ARG A 526 -23.86 35.98 10.46
C ARG A 526 -23.50 36.80 9.23
N LYS A 527 -22.69 36.25 8.32
CA LYS A 527 -22.31 36.91 7.05
C LYS A 527 -23.34 36.67 5.93
N CYS A 528 -24.19 35.65 6.05
CA CYS A 528 -25.28 35.40 5.11
C CYS A 528 -26.32 36.52 5.19
N LYS A 529 -26.63 37.15 4.06
CA LYS A 529 -27.64 38.22 3.96
C LYS A 529 -29.02 37.70 3.57
N THR A 530 -29.07 36.57 2.83
CA THR A 530 -30.32 36.03 2.29
C THR A 530 -30.69 34.69 2.94
N GLU A 531 -32.00 34.41 3.03
CA GLU A 531 -32.51 33.12 3.52
C GLU A 531 -32.05 31.94 2.64
N THR A 532 -31.90 32.17 1.33
CA THR A 532 -31.37 31.18 0.39
C THR A 532 -29.93 30.78 0.72
N GLN A 533 -29.06 31.73 1.09
CA GLN A 533 -27.69 31.44 1.53
C GLN A 533 -27.67 30.58 2.80
N ILE A 534 -28.54 30.89 3.77
CA ILE A 534 -28.67 30.11 5.01
C ILE A 534 -29.11 28.68 4.70
N LYS A 535 -30.11 28.50 3.82
CA LYS A 535 -30.58 27.18 3.37
C LYS A 535 -29.47 26.38 2.69
N ILE A 536 -28.70 27.00 1.80
CA ILE A 536 -27.57 26.35 1.12
C ILE A 536 -26.50 25.91 2.13
N VAL A 537 -26.09 26.80 3.04
CA VAL A 537 -25.08 26.45 4.06
C VAL A 537 -25.57 25.31 4.95
N LYS A 538 -26.83 25.34 5.39
CA LYS A 538 -27.43 24.25 6.18
C LYS A 538 -27.53 22.94 5.39
N PHE A 539 -27.84 23.02 4.10
CA PHE A 539 -27.88 21.86 3.22
C PHE A 539 -26.50 21.22 3.07
N ILE A 540 -25.46 22.02 2.78
CA ILE A 540 -24.06 21.57 2.67
C ILE A 540 -23.58 20.91 3.98
N VAL A 541 -24.00 21.45 5.12
CA VAL A 541 -23.61 20.96 6.45
C VAL A 541 -24.46 19.76 6.92
N SER A 542 -25.56 19.47 6.23
CA SER A 542 -26.48 18.40 6.58
C SER A 542 -25.80 17.03 6.55
N LYS A 543 -26.24 16.13 7.44
CA LYS A 543 -25.66 14.78 7.55
C LYS A 543 -25.85 14.00 6.24
N THR A 544 -27.06 14.06 5.67
CA THR A 544 -27.40 13.36 4.43
C THR A 544 -26.54 13.84 3.27
N PHE A 545 -26.45 15.16 3.05
CA PHE A 545 -25.59 15.70 1.99
C PHE A 545 -24.15 15.27 2.16
N THR A 546 -23.58 15.40 3.37
CA THR A 546 -22.18 15.01 3.59
C THR A 546 -21.96 13.53 3.31
N ILE A 547 -22.86 12.64 3.75
CA ILE A 547 -22.74 11.20 3.50
C ILE A 547 -22.85 10.92 2.00
N THR A 548 -23.88 11.45 1.33
CA THR A 548 -24.09 11.23 -0.11
C THR A 548 -22.92 11.77 -0.92
N THR A 549 -22.45 12.99 -0.66
CA THR A 549 -21.29 13.58 -1.32
C THR A 549 -20.03 12.77 -1.03
N ALA A 550 -19.77 12.37 0.21
CA ALA A 550 -18.59 11.56 0.55
C ALA A 550 -18.57 10.22 -0.20
N LEU A 551 -19.71 9.54 -0.29
CA LEU A 551 -19.81 8.25 -0.98
C LEU A 551 -19.73 8.40 -2.51
N VAL A 552 -20.47 9.35 -3.10
CA VAL A 552 -20.53 9.54 -4.56
C VAL A 552 -19.25 10.17 -5.08
N LEU A 553 -18.78 11.27 -4.48
CA LEU A 553 -17.53 11.92 -4.87
C LEU A 553 -16.34 11.01 -4.60
N GLY A 554 -16.35 10.29 -3.48
CA GLY A 554 -15.36 9.26 -3.16
C GLY A 554 -15.28 8.21 -4.25
N PHE A 555 -16.42 7.66 -4.67
CA PHE A 555 -16.46 6.63 -5.71
C PHE A 555 -15.92 7.15 -7.05
N ILE A 556 -16.39 8.32 -7.50
CA ILE A 556 -15.96 8.91 -8.78
C ILE A 556 -14.44 9.19 -8.77
N LEU A 557 -13.93 9.85 -7.73
CA LEU A 557 -12.50 10.17 -7.64
C LEU A 557 -11.65 8.92 -7.48
N SER A 558 -12.10 7.92 -6.71
CA SER A 558 -11.43 6.63 -6.59
C SER A 558 -11.36 5.89 -7.91
N CYS A 559 -12.43 5.88 -8.71
CA CYS A 559 -12.39 5.31 -10.05
C CYS A 559 -11.34 6.02 -10.90
N VAL A 560 -11.32 7.35 -10.94
CA VAL A 560 -10.34 8.13 -11.72
C VAL A 560 -8.91 7.80 -11.30
N VAL A 561 -8.61 7.76 -10.01
CA VAL A 561 -7.26 7.44 -9.51
C VAL A 561 -6.90 5.97 -9.76
N ALA A 562 -7.86 5.06 -9.67
CA ALA A 562 -7.66 3.65 -9.96
C ALA A 562 -7.41 3.36 -11.46
N LEU A 563 -7.68 4.32 -12.36
CA LEU A 563 -7.24 4.24 -13.76
C LEU A 563 -5.75 4.54 -13.93
N ALA A 564 -5.09 5.20 -12.97
CA ALA A 564 -3.67 5.56 -13.09
C ALA A 564 -2.75 4.33 -13.24
N PRO A 565 -2.92 3.23 -12.45
CA PRO A 565 -2.22 1.97 -12.70
C PRO A 565 -2.36 1.48 -14.14
N LEU A 566 -3.57 1.53 -14.72
CA LEU A 566 -3.84 1.10 -16.10
C LEU A 566 -3.00 1.89 -17.11
N ALA A 567 -2.90 3.20 -16.91
CA ALA A 567 -2.13 4.08 -17.79
C ALA A 567 -0.62 3.84 -17.66
N THR A 568 -0.13 3.62 -16.43
CA THR A 568 1.29 3.30 -16.18
C THR A 568 1.68 1.91 -16.66
N TYR A 569 0.72 1.00 -16.77
CA TYR A 569 0.98 -0.40 -17.14
C TYR A 569 1.11 -0.65 -18.64
N ARG A 570 0.92 0.35 -19.50
CA ARG A 570 1.28 0.17 -20.91
C ARG A 570 2.80 0.11 -21.05
N GLU A 571 3.32 -1.12 -21.11
CA GLU A 571 4.76 -1.41 -21.28
C GLU A 571 5.37 -0.67 -22.48
N GLU A 572 4.57 -0.44 -23.53
CA GLU A 572 4.98 0.32 -24.73
C GLU A 572 5.57 1.71 -24.42
N PHE A 573 5.15 2.36 -23.33
CA PHE A 573 5.62 3.72 -23.00
C PHE A 573 6.61 3.76 -21.84
N PHE A 574 6.48 2.87 -20.86
CA PHE A 574 7.25 2.95 -19.61
C PHE A 574 8.12 1.71 -19.31
N GLY A 575 7.92 0.57 -19.99
CA GLY A 575 8.66 -0.67 -19.75
C GLY A 575 8.75 -1.06 -18.27
N TYR A 576 9.93 -1.52 -17.83
CA TYR A 576 10.24 -1.82 -16.42
C TYR A 576 10.11 -0.62 -15.47
N ASN A 577 10.05 0.62 -15.97
CA ASN A 577 9.87 1.81 -15.14
C ASN A 577 8.40 2.06 -14.75
N SER A 578 7.45 1.31 -15.30
CA SER A 578 6.02 1.43 -14.99
C SER A 578 5.73 1.37 -13.49
N GLN A 579 6.37 0.45 -12.75
CA GLN A 579 6.24 0.34 -11.30
C GLN A 579 6.73 1.61 -10.58
N TYR A 580 7.91 2.13 -10.96
CA TYR A 580 8.47 3.36 -10.39
C TYR A 580 7.59 4.57 -10.67
N VAL A 581 7.08 4.71 -11.90
CA VAL A 581 6.18 5.80 -12.28
C VAL A 581 4.87 5.71 -11.50
N SER A 582 4.29 4.52 -11.39
CA SER A 582 3.06 4.29 -10.62
C SER A 582 3.25 4.61 -9.13
N SER A 583 4.33 4.11 -8.52
CA SER A 583 4.70 4.46 -7.14
C SER A 583 4.99 5.94 -6.95
N LEU A 584 5.58 6.62 -7.94
CA LEU A 584 5.83 8.06 -7.91
C LEU A 584 4.52 8.85 -7.98
N VAL A 585 3.58 8.47 -8.85
CA VAL A 585 2.26 9.11 -8.95
C VAL A 585 1.50 8.98 -7.64
N VAL A 586 1.49 7.79 -7.02
CA VAL A 586 0.87 7.62 -5.70
C VAL A 586 1.59 8.42 -4.64
N SER A 587 2.91 8.38 -4.60
CA SER A 587 3.69 9.13 -3.63
C SER A 587 3.39 10.61 -3.75
N LEU A 588 3.29 11.14 -4.97
CA LEU A 588 2.93 12.54 -5.22
C LEU A 588 1.52 12.86 -4.71
N ILE A 589 0.53 12.01 -5.01
CA ILE A 589 -0.84 12.18 -4.51
C ILE A 589 -0.87 12.13 -2.97
N SER A 590 -0.20 11.15 -2.36
CA SER A 590 -0.08 11.02 -0.90
C SER A 590 0.62 12.23 -0.28
N ILE A 591 1.67 12.76 -0.89
CA ILE A 591 2.37 13.96 -0.45
C ILE A 591 1.47 15.19 -0.54
N ILE A 592 0.70 15.36 -1.62
CA ILE A 592 -0.25 16.48 -1.77
C ILE A 592 -1.30 16.42 -0.65
N PHE A 593 -1.86 15.24 -0.37
CA PHE A 593 -2.81 15.09 0.74
C PHE A 593 -2.14 15.24 2.10
N ALA A 594 -0.91 14.76 2.31
CA ALA A 594 -0.16 14.98 3.54
C ALA A 594 0.07 16.48 3.78
N ALA A 595 0.49 17.20 2.73
CA ALA A 595 0.73 18.64 2.77
C ALA A 595 -0.56 19.42 3.03
N ALA A 596 -1.68 19.04 2.42
CA ALA A 596 -2.99 19.64 2.68
C ALA A 596 -3.45 19.43 4.14
N SER A 597 -3.27 18.21 4.68
CA SER A 597 -3.55 17.92 6.09
C SER A 597 -2.66 18.70 7.03
N LEU A 598 -1.35 18.72 6.78
CA LEU A 598 -0.37 19.45 7.57
C LEU A 598 -0.68 20.96 7.54
N PHE A 599 -0.98 21.50 6.37
CA PHE A 599 -1.37 22.90 6.22
C PHE A 599 -2.64 23.20 7.02
N ALA A 600 -3.66 22.34 6.97
CA ALA A 600 -4.86 22.50 7.78
C ALA A 600 -4.56 22.47 9.29
N VAL A 601 -3.66 21.60 9.75
CA VAL A 601 -3.18 21.56 11.15
C VAL A 601 -2.45 22.85 11.51
N VAL A 602 -1.50 23.30 10.68
CA VAL A 602 -0.72 24.53 10.90
C VAL A 602 -1.65 25.74 10.97
N VAL A 603 -2.58 25.89 10.04
CA VAL A 603 -3.56 26.98 10.04
C VAL A 603 -4.42 26.95 11.32
N ASN A 604 -4.89 25.78 11.73
CA ASN A 604 -5.67 25.62 12.96
C ASN A 604 -4.84 25.99 14.21
N VAL A 605 -3.57 25.58 14.26
CA VAL A 605 -2.65 25.97 15.34
C VAL A 605 -2.38 27.47 15.33
N MET A 606 -2.15 28.08 14.16
CA MET A 606 -1.91 29.52 14.01
C MET A 606 -3.08 30.35 14.53
N PHE A 607 -4.32 30.03 14.13
CA PHE A 607 -5.51 30.66 14.67
C PHE A 607 -5.72 30.34 16.16
N GLY A 608 -5.19 29.21 16.62
CA GLY A 608 -5.21 28.77 18.02
C GLY A 608 -4.14 29.40 18.92
N ILE A 609 -3.12 30.10 18.38
CA ILE A 609 -2.00 30.65 19.17
C ILE A 609 -2.49 31.49 20.37
N PRO A 610 -3.46 32.40 20.23
CA PRO A 610 -3.96 33.17 21.38
C PRO A 610 -4.54 32.28 22.47
N THR A 611 -5.29 31.23 22.10
CA THR A 611 -5.86 30.24 23.02
C THR A 611 -4.79 29.38 23.67
N ILE A 612 -3.77 28.97 22.91
CA ILE A 612 -2.64 28.17 23.41
C ILE A 612 -1.81 28.99 24.41
N LYS A 613 -1.53 30.26 24.12
CA LYS A 613 -0.80 31.16 25.03
C LYS A 613 -1.57 31.43 26.32
N SER A 614 -2.90 31.59 26.22
CA SER A 614 -3.73 31.96 27.37
C SER A 614 -4.16 30.78 28.24
N LYS A 615 -4.50 29.64 27.63
CA LYS A 615 -5.10 28.48 28.33
C LYS A 615 -4.27 27.19 28.22
N GLY A 616 -3.19 27.18 27.44
CA GLY A 616 -2.28 26.05 27.26
C GLY A 616 -2.64 25.10 26.09
N MET A 617 -1.66 24.30 25.68
CA MET A 617 -1.78 23.35 24.55
C MET A 617 -2.81 22.24 24.81
N LEU A 618 -2.84 21.70 26.04
CA LEU A 618 -3.80 20.65 26.42
C LEU A 618 -5.25 21.16 26.34
N TYR A 619 -5.51 22.38 26.79
CA TYR A 619 -6.83 22.99 26.65
C TYR A 619 -7.24 23.09 25.19
N PHE A 620 -6.32 23.56 24.34
CA PHE A 620 -6.55 23.63 22.91
C PHE A 620 -6.85 22.25 22.30
N LEU A 621 -6.08 21.21 22.60
CA LEU A 621 -6.28 19.89 22.01
C LEU A 621 -7.52 19.14 22.52
N PHE A 622 -7.92 19.34 23.78
CA PHE A 622 -8.96 18.54 24.43
C PHE A 622 -10.30 19.27 24.61
N PHE A 623 -10.25 20.52 25.04
CA PHE A 623 -11.46 21.27 25.39
C PHE A 623 -12.01 22.01 24.18
N ASP A 624 -11.12 22.65 23.41
CA ASP A 624 -11.49 23.41 22.22
C ASP A 624 -11.76 22.52 20.99
N ASP A 625 -11.54 21.21 21.13
CA ASP A 625 -11.90 20.19 20.15
C ASP A 625 -12.50 18.94 20.82
N PRO A 626 -13.78 18.99 21.23
CA PRO A 626 -14.43 17.90 21.95
C PRO A 626 -14.59 16.60 21.11
N PHE A 627 -14.31 16.67 19.79
CA PHE A 627 -14.42 15.54 18.86
C PHE A 627 -13.05 14.96 18.46
N PHE A 628 -11.95 15.54 18.95
CA PHE A 628 -10.58 15.08 18.70
C PHE A 628 -10.18 15.05 17.21
N ILE A 629 -10.77 15.93 16.42
CA ILE A 629 -10.52 16.06 14.99
C ILE A 629 -9.09 16.52 14.69
N ARG A 630 -8.51 17.36 15.56
CA ARG A 630 -7.11 17.80 15.50
C ARG A 630 -6.16 16.63 15.62
N PHE A 631 -6.44 15.70 16.54
CA PHE A 631 -5.65 14.48 16.67
C PHE A 631 -5.78 13.63 15.42
N ASP A 632 -6.99 13.43 14.89
CA ASP A 632 -7.17 12.69 13.65
C ASP A 632 -6.36 13.30 12.50
N ALA A 633 -6.33 14.64 12.36
CA ALA A 633 -5.54 15.33 11.34
C ALA A 633 -4.02 15.14 11.54
N ILE A 634 -3.54 15.11 12.79
CA ILE A 634 -2.15 14.79 13.11
C ILE A 634 -1.83 13.34 12.71
N PHE A 635 -2.67 12.38 13.12
CA PHE A 635 -2.51 10.96 12.79
C PHE A 635 -2.59 10.70 11.28
N LEU A 636 -3.48 11.40 10.57
CA LEU A 636 -3.57 11.35 9.11
C LEU A 636 -2.29 11.87 8.46
N THR A 637 -1.76 13.00 8.94
CA THR A 637 -0.50 13.57 8.42
C THR A 637 0.66 12.62 8.63
N THR A 638 0.82 12.08 9.84
CA THR A 638 1.85 11.08 10.16
C THR A 638 1.67 9.81 9.33
N GLY A 639 0.43 9.33 9.18
CA GLY A 639 0.10 8.17 8.36
C GLY A 639 0.46 8.38 6.89
N ALA A 640 0.15 9.55 6.32
CA ALA A 640 0.49 9.87 4.94
C ALA A 640 2.00 9.98 4.71
N ILE A 641 2.76 10.51 5.68
CA ILE A 641 4.22 10.49 5.65
C ILE A 641 4.73 9.04 5.67
N LEU A 642 4.19 8.18 6.55
CA LEU A 642 4.58 6.77 6.60
C LEU A 642 4.22 6.03 5.32
N VAL A 643 3.08 6.32 4.68
CA VAL A 643 2.73 5.76 3.35
C VAL A 643 3.77 6.16 2.31
N ALA A 644 4.13 7.45 2.24
CA ALA A 644 5.16 7.90 1.32
C ALA A 644 6.51 7.19 1.57
N VAL A 645 6.93 7.11 2.83
CA VAL A 645 8.13 6.35 3.23
C VAL A 645 8.02 4.88 2.84
N SER A 646 6.86 4.24 3.08
CA SER A 646 6.59 2.84 2.72
C SER A 646 6.76 2.59 1.21
N LEU A 647 6.28 3.51 0.38
CA LEU A 647 6.40 3.42 -1.07
C LEU A 647 7.86 3.54 -1.52
N PHE A 648 8.62 4.47 -0.94
CA PHE A 648 10.06 4.59 -1.19
C PHE A 648 10.85 3.36 -0.71
N THR A 649 10.50 2.80 0.45
CA THR A 649 11.19 1.62 0.97
C THR A 649 10.79 0.33 0.28
N SER A 650 9.56 0.26 -0.22
CA SER A 650 9.11 -0.80 -1.14
C SER A 650 9.96 -0.82 -2.41
N ALA A 651 10.29 0.36 -2.96
CA ALA A 651 11.22 0.46 -4.08
C ALA A 651 12.65 0.04 -3.72
N SER A 652 13.08 0.21 -2.45
CA SER A 652 14.41 -0.21 -1.98
C SER A 652 14.55 -1.71 -1.66
N MET A 653 13.46 -2.49 -1.78
CA MET A 653 13.45 -3.95 -1.57
C MET A 653 13.94 -4.42 -0.18
N ILE A 654 13.75 -3.63 0.89
CA ILE A 654 14.10 -4.05 2.28
C ILE A 654 12.87 -4.67 2.97
N PRO A 655 12.82 -6.01 3.15
CA PRO A 655 11.67 -6.76 3.66
C PRO A 655 11.09 -6.32 5.00
N THR A 656 11.89 -6.46 6.06
CA THR A 656 11.46 -6.28 7.45
C THR A 656 10.90 -4.88 7.68
N TYR A 657 11.51 -3.89 7.02
CA TYR A 657 11.08 -2.51 7.09
C TYR A 657 9.68 -2.32 6.49
N ASN A 658 9.40 -2.93 5.33
CA ASN A 658 8.09 -2.82 4.69
C ASN A 658 6.99 -3.48 5.52
N GLY A 659 7.27 -4.63 6.15
CA GLY A 659 6.34 -5.25 7.10
C GLY A 659 6.01 -4.31 8.27
N ILE A 660 7.01 -3.71 8.91
CA ILE A 660 6.82 -2.81 10.06
C ILE A 660 6.08 -1.53 9.64
N VAL A 661 6.49 -0.89 8.54
CA VAL A 661 5.86 0.35 8.07
C VAL A 661 4.43 0.10 7.62
N SER A 662 4.13 -1.03 6.99
CA SER A 662 2.76 -1.41 6.64
C SER A 662 1.89 -1.58 7.88
N PHE A 663 2.38 -2.30 8.90
CA PHE A 663 1.68 -2.44 10.18
C PHE A 663 1.40 -1.08 10.82
N LEU A 664 2.42 -0.21 10.93
CA LEU A 664 2.27 1.12 11.51
C LEU A 664 1.29 1.97 10.70
N THR A 665 1.33 1.89 9.37
CA THR A 665 0.41 2.60 8.49
C THR A 665 -1.04 2.19 8.75
N TYR A 666 -1.31 0.89 8.85
CA TYR A 666 -2.66 0.39 9.16
C TYR A 666 -3.12 0.76 10.57
N ALA A 667 -2.22 0.67 11.55
CA ALA A 667 -2.50 1.06 12.93
C ALA A 667 -2.84 2.55 13.03
N LEU A 668 -2.05 3.43 12.41
CA LEU A 668 -2.35 4.87 12.36
C LEU A 668 -3.65 5.14 11.59
N GLY A 669 -3.88 4.39 10.50
CA GLY A 669 -5.17 4.31 9.79
C GLY A 669 -6.35 4.25 10.73
N PHE A 670 -6.36 3.22 11.57
CA PHE A 670 -7.45 2.97 12.51
C PHE A 670 -7.56 4.03 13.61
N MET A 671 -6.44 4.64 14.00
CA MET A 671 -6.45 5.76 14.94
C MET A 671 -7.27 6.93 14.37
N TYR A 672 -7.03 7.38 13.13
CA TYR A 672 -7.79 8.48 12.55
C TYR A 672 -9.17 8.08 11.99
N TYR A 673 -9.46 6.78 11.79
CA TYR A 673 -10.82 6.31 11.47
C TYR A 673 -11.80 6.37 12.65
N GLY A 674 -11.34 6.64 13.86
CA GLY A 674 -12.18 6.68 15.06
C GLY A 674 -11.54 6.07 16.30
N GLY A 675 -10.40 5.37 16.13
CA GLY A 675 -9.64 4.80 17.24
C GLY A 675 -9.27 5.83 18.30
N VAL A 676 -8.86 7.04 17.90
CA VAL A 676 -8.58 8.15 18.81
C VAL A 676 -9.77 8.47 19.71
N ALA A 677 -10.97 8.61 19.14
CA ALA A 677 -12.17 8.91 19.90
C ALA A 677 -12.56 7.76 20.84
N ILE A 678 -12.38 6.51 20.41
CA ILE A 678 -12.60 5.32 21.26
C ILE A 678 -11.64 5.33 22.45
N VAL A 679 -10.34 5.53 22.21
CA VAL A 679 -9.30 5.60 23.25
C VAL A 679 -9.65 6.70 24.26
N PHE A 680 -10.04 7.89 23.80
CA PHE A 680 -10.44 8.95 24.71
C PHE A 680 -11.72 8.68 25.49
N GLU A 681 -12.71 8.00 24.92
CA GLU A 681 -13.89 7.57 25.68
C GLU A 681 -13.53 6.53 26.76
N ILE A 682 -12.57 5.64 26.48
CA ILE A 682 -12.03 4.71 27.48
C ILE A 682 -11.30 5.49 28.59
N LEU A 683 -10.40 6.41 28.23
CA LEU A 683 -9.67 7.24 29.19
C LEU A 683 -10.64 8.07 30.05
N LYS A 684 -11.72 8.61 29.47
CA LYS A 684 -12.78 9.29 30.24
C LYS A 684 -13.42 8.37 31.26
N ILE A 685 -13.72 7.12 30.91
CA ILE A 685 -14.30 6.15 31.84
C ILE A 685 -13.32 5.79 32.96
N LEU A 686 -12.03 5.66 32.65
CA LEU A 686 -11.00 5.28 33.62
C LEU A 686 -10.64 6.42 34.58
N PHE A 687 -10.45 7.63 34.07
CA PHE A 687 -9.93 8.76 34.85
C PHE A 687 -11.02 9.69 35.40
N PHE A 688 -12.16 9.82 34.72
CA PHE A 688 -13.20 10.76 35.11
C PHE A 688 -14.39 10.03 35.75
N ARG A 689 -14.29 9.83 37.07
CA ARG A 689 -15.47 9.48 37.88
C ARG A 689 -16.44 10.65 37.83
N ALA A 690 -17.65 10.41 37.34
CA ALA A 690 -18.73 11.39 37.43
C ALA A 690 -18.91 11.78 38.91
N PRO A 691 -18.95 13.07 39.26
CA PRO A 691 -19.23 13.47 40.63
C PRO A 691 -20.59 12.89 41.05
N ASN A 692 -20.60 12.13 42.14
CA ASN A 692 -21.82 11.61 42.73
C ASN A 692 -22.56 12.81 43.35
N GLY A 693 -23.65 13.28 42.75
CA GLY A 693 -24.50 14.32 43.34
C GLY A 693 -24.92 15.49 42.45
N THR A 694 -24.56 15.54 41.16
CA THR A 694 -24.86 16.71 40.30
C THR A 694 -26.32 16.84 39.85
N GLY A 695 -27.25 16.05 40.44
CA GLY A 695 -28.60 15.86 39.93
C GLY A 695 -29.64 16.88 40.38
N GLU A 696 -29.60 17.31 41.64
CA GLU A 696 -30.83 17.83 42.27
C GLU A 696 -31.04 19.35 42.23
N HIS A 697 -30.04 20.18 41.91
CA HIS A 697 -30.21 21.65 41.91
C HIS A 697 -29.52 22.40 40.76
N TRP A 698 -29.29 21.75 39.62
CA TRP A 698 -28.57 22.41 38.51
C TRP A 698 -29.34 23.58 37.88
N GLU A 699 -30.68 23.53 37.92
CA GLU A 699 -31.54 24.58 37.36
C GLU A 699 -31.37 25.91 38.09
N GLN A 700 -31.16 25.87 39.41
CA GLN A 700 -30.90 27.06 40.23
C GLN A 700 -29.60 27.76 39.85
N LYS A 701 -28.63 27.03 39.28
CA LYS A 701 -27.37 27.63 38.81
C LYS A 701 -27.58 28.52 37.59
N LEU A 702 -28.64 28.31 36.80
CA LEU A 702 -28.97 29.15 35.65
C LEU A 702 -29.36 30.58 36.05
N ASP A 703 -29.73 30.80 37.32
CA ASP A 703 -30.00 32.14 37.83
C ASP A 703 -28.70 32.91 38.15
N ASP A 704 -27.55 32.23 38.26
CA ASP A 704 -26.24 32.86 38.44
C ASP A 704 -25.69 33.37 37.10
N VAL A 705 -25.47 34.69 37.01
CA VAL A 705 -24.97 35.36 35.79
C VAL A 705 -23.59 34.85 35.38
N SER A 706 -22.70 34.58 36.34
CA SER A 706 -21.34 34.08 36.06
C SER A 706 -21.38 32.66 35.49
N PHE A 707 -22.27 31.82 36.02
CA PHE A 707 -22.49 30.48 35.50
C PHE A 707 -23.08 30.52 34.09
N MET A 708 -24.08 31.37 33.85
CA MET A 708 -24.71 31.51 32.55
C MET A 708 -23.71 31.96 31.48
N LEU A 709 -22.78 32.87 31.79
CA LEU A 709 -21.71 33.25 30.87
C LEU A 709 -20.79 32.06 30.53
N LEU A 710 -20.40 31.26 31.52
CA LEU A 710 -19.61 30.06 31.30
C LEU A 710 -20.36 29.02 30.46
N LEU A 711 -21.64 28.79 30.76
CA LEU A 711 -22.50 27.87 30.01
C LEU A 711 -22.69 28.33 28.57
N LYS A 712 -22.82 29.64 28.34
CA LYS A 712 -22.93 30.25 27.01
C LYS A 712 -21.65 30.07 26.20
N GLU A 713 -20.48 30.33 26.78
CA GLU A 713 -19.18 30.09 26.12
C GLU A 713 -19.01 28.60 25.76
N PHE A 714 -19.44 27.70 26.64
CA PHE A 714 -19.38 26.26 26.40
C PHE A 714 -20.38 25.81 25.32
N ALA A 715 -21.63 26.26 25.39
CA ALA A 715 -22.68 25.96 24.42
C ALA A 715 -22.34 26.47 23.02
N GLU A 716 -21.68 27.64 22.91
CA GLU A 716 -21.17 28.14 21.64
C GLU A 716 -20.17 27.18 21.00
N LYS A 717 -19.22 26.65 21.80
CA LYS A 717 -18.22 25.67 21.33
C LYS A 717 -18.83 24.32 20.96
N GLU A 718 -19.90 23.91 21.63
CA GLU A 718 -20.61 22.67 21.32
C GLU A 718 -21.66 22.80 20.20
N MET A 719 -21.86 24.01 19.68
CA MET A 719 -22.93 24.37 18.73
C MET A 719 -24.33 24.05 19.28
N SER A 720 -24.59 24.47 20.51
CA SER A 720 -25.87 24.32 21.21
C SER A 720 -26.39 25.65 21.80
N LEU A 721 -25.87 26.78 21.31
CA LEU A 721 -26.14 28.12 21.82
C LEU A 721 -27.61 28.55 21.66
N GLU A 722 -28.30 28.02 20.65
CA GLU A 722 -29.73 28.26 20.41
C GLU A 722 -30.61 27.86 21.60
N ASN A 723 -30.23 26.81 22.34
CA ASN A 723 -30.97 26.38 23.53
C ASN A 723 -30.89 27.45 24.63
N ILE A 724 -29.72 28.04 24.81
CA ILE A 724 -29.50 29.09 25.82
C ILE A 724 -30.24 30.38 25.44
N TYR A 725 -30.20 30.78 24.16
CA TYR A 725 -30.92 31.97 23.71
C TYR A 725 -32.44 31.85 23.82
N CYS A 726 -33.00 30.67 23.54
CA CYS A 726 -34.42 30.45 23.72
C CYS A 726 -34.81 30.51 25.20
N TYR A 727 -33.99 29.95 26.08
CA TYR A 727 -34.21 30.01 27.52
C TYR A 727 -34.21 31.46 28.04
N GLU A 728 -33.21 32.25 27.65
CA GLU A 728 -33.13 33.68 27.99
C GLU A 728 -34.40 34.42 27.53
N LYS A 729 -34.89 34.13 26.31
CA LYS A 729 -36.11 34.77 25.78
C LYS A 729 -37.38 34.34 26.52
N LEU A 730 -37.53 33.05 26.85
CA LEU A 730 -38.68 32.57 27.63
C LEU A 730 -38.67 33.20 29.04
N LYS A 731 -37.49 33.34 29.66
CA LYS A 731 -37.34 34.04 30.94
C LYS A 731 -37.65 35.53 30.88
N GLU A 732 -37.30 36.21 29.78
CA GLU A 732 -37.71 37.59 29.53
C GLU A 732 -39.23 37.71 29.44
N MET A 733 -39.89 36.79 28.72
CA MET A 733 -41.34 36.75 28.61
C MET A 733 -42.03 36.46 29.95
N GLU A 734 -41.50 35.55 30.78
CA GLU A 734 -42.00 35.27 32.14
C GLU A 734 -42.06 36.54 33.00
N LYS A 735 -41.06 37.43 32.86
CA LYS A 735 -40.90 38.66 33.66
C LYS A 735 -41.74 39.86 33.19
N LYS A 736 -42.46 39.77 32.06
CA LYS A 736 -43.22 40.91 31.50
C LYS A 736 -44.45 41.33 32.33
N SER A 737 -44.89 40.52 33.30
CA SER A 737 -46.05 40.82 34.17
C SER A 737 -45.72 40.53 35.63
N SER A 738 -46.29 41.32 36.53
CA SER A 738 -46.21 41.14 37.98
C SER A 738 -46.78 39.80 38.46
N ASP A 739 -47.69 39.17 37.71
CA ASP A 739 -48.36 37.93 38.11
C ASP A 739 -47.56 36.65 37.74
N ASN A 740 -46.31 36.79 37.24
CA ASN A 740 -45.47 35.69 36.72
C ASN A 740 -46.15 34.82 35.63
N ASN A 741 -47.30 35.27 35.10
CA ASN A 741 -48.05 34.57 34.06
C ASN A 741 -48.67 35.55 33.05
N PRO A 742 -47.85 36.34 32.33
CA PRO A 742 -48.33 37.32 31.37
C PRO A 742 -49.16 36.68 30.26
N ARG A 743 -50.15 37.43 29.78
CA ARG A 743 -50.83 37.14 28.50
C ARG A 743 -49.82 37.30 27.37
N LEU A 744 -49.73 36.30 26.50
CA LEU A 744 -48.80 36.29 25.37
C LEU A 744 -49.43 37.00 24.18
N SER A 745 -48.63 37.87 23.54
CA SER A 745 -49.05 38.50 22.29
C SER A 745 -48.76 37.57 21.09
N VAL A 746 -49.53 37.73 20.01
CA VAL A 746 -49.25 37.04 18.73
C VAL A 746 -47.82 37.33 18.27
N SER A 747 -47.34 38.56 18.49
CA SER A 747 -45.97 38.97 18.13
C SER A 747 -44.89 38.20 18.90
N ASP A 748 -45.12 37.87 20.17
CA ASP A 748 -44.19 37.07 20.97
C ASP A 748 -44.09 35.65 20.43
N LEU A 749 -45.23 35.04 20.09
CA LEU A 749 -45.29 33.68 19.55
C LEU A 749 -44.75 33.60 18.11
N ASP A 750 -45.06 34.56 17.25
CA ASP A 750 -44.48 34.63 15.90
C ASP A 750 -42.96 34.87 15.98
N PHE A 751 -42.46 35.63 16.97
CA PHE A 751 -41.02 35.75 17.21
C PHE A 751 -40.39 34.39 17.56
N LEU A 752 -40.98 33.64 18.50
CA LEU A 752 -40.49 32.31 18.88
C LEU A 752 -40.54 31.34 17.70
N TYR A 753 -41.63 31.38 16.93
CA TYR A 753 -41.80 30.55 15.74
C TYR A 753 -40.68 30.81 14.74
N ASN A 754 -40.50 32.07 14.35
CA ASN A 754 -39.55 32.45 13.29
C ASN A 754 -38.09 32.29 13.70
N ASN A 755 -37.76 32.39 14.99
CA ASN A 755 -36.38 32.32 15.46
C ASN A 755 -35.94 30.93 15.95
N PHE A 756 -36.87 30.11 16.48
CA PHE A 756 -36.52 28.85 17.15
C PHE A 756 -37.27 27.60 16.63
N MET A 757 -38.50 27.73 16.10
CA MET A 757 -39.31 26.57 15.68
C MET A 757 -39.25 26.30 14.17
N LYS A 758 -39.25 27.37 13.38
CA LYS A 758 -39.37 27.32 11.92
C LYS A 758 -38.22 26.50 11.33
N PRO A 759 -38.50 25.51 10.47
CA PRO A 759 -37.46 24.73 9.83
C PRO A 759 -36.43 25.63 9.15
N PHE A 760 -35.15 25.34 9.34
CA PHE A 760 -34.03 26.09 8.78
C PHE A 760 -33.83 27.51 9.33
N CYS A 761 -34.57 27.97 10.35
CA CYS A 761 -34.29 29.27 10.98
C CYS A 761 -32.92 29.30 11.70
N LYS A 762 -32.34 30.50 11.87
CA LYS A 762 -30.95 30.64 12.35
C LYS A 762 -30.67 29.92 13.67
N ASN A 763 -31.62 29.97 14.62
CA ASN A 763 -31.49 29.37 15.95
C ASN A 763 -32.51 28.23 16.14
N GLU A 764 -32.72 27.42 15.10
CA GLU A 764 -33.65 26.28 15.17
C GLU A 764 -33.25 25.31 16.30
N ILE A 765 -34.17 25.09 17.24
CA ILE A 765 -33.99 24.13 18.32
C ILE A 765 -34.47 22.75 17.88
N ASN A 766 -33.74 21.72 18.32
CA ASN A 766 -34.09 20.33 18.09
C ASN A 766 -35.24 19.87 19.03
N PHE A 767 -36.43 20.43 18.83
CA PHE A 767 -37.66 19.97 19.48
C PHE A 767 -38.26 18.74 18.79
N SER A 768 -39.02 17.95 19.54
CA SER A 768 -39.80 16.85 18.97
C SER A 768 -40.91 17.40 18.06
N ASN A 769 -41.38 16.57 17.12
CA ASN A 769 -42.50 16.94 16.25
C ASN A 769 -43.78 17.22 17.06
N GLU A 770 -43.95 16.56 18.20
CA GLU A 770 -45.06 16.78 19.13
C GLU A 770 -45.00 18.19 19.73
N THR A 771 -43.87 18.59 20.30
CA THR A 771 -43.67 19.95 20.83
C THR A 771 -43.91 21.03 19.77
N LYS A 772 -43.49 20.79 18.51
CA LYS A 772 -43.74 21.73 17.41
C LYS A 772 -45.24 21.84 17.08
N LYS A 773 -45.97 20.72 17.05
CA LYS A 773 -47.43 20.72 16.83
C LYS A 773 -48.19 21.40 17.96
N ASP A 774 -47.83 21.13 19.21
CA ASP A 774 -48.48 21.75 20.37
C ASP A 774 -48.24 23.27 20.41
N PHE A 775 -47.04 23.69 20.01
CA PHE A 775 -46.74 25.11 19.82
C PHE A 775 -47.59 25.74 18.71
N ASP A 776 -47.77 25.06 17.58
CA ASP A 776 -48.63 25.54 16.48
C ASP A 776 -50.09 25.67 16.90
N VAL A 777 -50.59 24.80 17.79
CA VAL A 777 -51.92 24.92 18.40
C VAL A 777 -52.02 26.19 19.24
N ILE A 778 -51.05 26.45 20.13
CA ILE A 778 -51.01 27.67 20.95
C ILE A 778 -50.96 28.93 20.06
N LEU A 779 -50.12 28.92 19.02
CA LEU A 779 -50.02 30.03 18.08
C LEU A 779 -51.35 30.28 17.36
N SER A 780 -52.06 29.22 16.98
CA SER A 780 -53.38 29.30 16.33
C SER A 780 -54.46 29.84 17.26
N GLN A 781 -54.46 29.44 18.54
CA GLN A 781 -55.37 29.97 19.57
C GLN A 781 -55.14 31.47 19.79
N CYS A 782 -53.88 31.89 19.93
CA CYS A 782 -53.52 33.29 20.10
C CYS A 782 -53.94 34.14 18.87
N LYS A 783 -53.79 33.61 17.65
CA LYS A 783 -54.27 34.26 16.40
C LYS A 783 -55.79 34.40 16.33
N LYS A 784 -56.54 33.57 17.06
CA LYS A 784 -58.00 33.69 17.25
C LYS A 784 -58.39 34.62 18.41
N ASN A 785 -57.43 35.36 18.98
CA ASN A 785 -57.59 36.23 20.16
C ASN A 785 -57.98 35.50 21.45
N GLU A 786 -57.77 34.19 21.54
CA GLU A 786 -57.99 33.43 22.80
C GLU A 786 -56.99 33.88 23.89
N ASP A 787 -57.35 33.73 25.17
CA ASP A 787 -56.47 34.08 26.30
C ASP A 787 -55.37 33.04 26.48
N VAL A 788 -54.26 33.23 25.75
CA VAL A 788 -53.07 32.38 25.87
C VAL A 788 -52.11 32.97 26.89
N ARG A 789 -51.88 32.23 27.98
CA ARG A 789 -50.96 32.63 29.06
C ARG A 789 -49.61 31.92 28.98
N TYR A 790 -48.59 32.55 29.56
CA TYR A 790 -47.22 32.01 29.59
C TYR A 790 -47.12 30.60 30.18
N SER A 791 -47.97 30.24 31.15
CA SER A 791 -48.01 28.89 31.75
C SER A 791 -48.17 27.78 30.72
N SER A 792 -49.01 27.97 29.69
CA SER A 792 -49.24 26.99 28.63
C SER A 792 -48.01 26.84 27.74
N LEU A 793 -47.38 27.97 27.38
CA LEU A 793 -46.13 27.98 26.63
C LEU A 793 -44.98 27.30 27.40
N LYS A 794 -44.89 27.57 28.70
CA LYS A 794 -43.89 26.99 29.60
C LYS A 794 -44.00 25.47 29.65
N GLN A 795 -45.21 24.91 29.75
CA GLN A 795 -45.42 23.46 29.76
C GLN A 795 -44.93 22.79 28.47
N ILE A 796 -45.20 23.40 27.31
CA ILE A 796 -44.84 22.82 26.01
C ILE A 796 -43.36 22.98 25.69
N MET A 797 -42.78 24.17 25.91
CA MET A 797 -41.42 24.46 25.46
C MET A 797 -40.35 24.29 26.53
N MET A 798 -40.63 24.65 27.79
CA MET A 798 -39.58 24.75 28.81
C MET A 798 -39.03 23.37 29.16
N ILE A 799 -39.88 22.35 29.33
CA ILE A 799 -39.43 21.00 29.69
C ILE A 799 -38.46 20.41 28.66
N PRO A 800 -38.81 20.31 27.36
CA PRO A 800 -37.89 19.77 26.36
C PRO A 800 -36.66 20.66 26.16
N LEU A 801 -36.78 21.98 26.31
CA LEU A 801 -35.64 22.89 26.27
C LEU A 801 -34.66 22.64 27.42
N MET A 802 -35.17 22.48 28.64
CA MET A 802 -34.38 22.19 29.83
C MET A 802 -33.66 20.85 29.73
N ILE A 803 -34.25 19.85 29.08
CA ILE A 803 -33.56 18.59 28.77
C ILE A 803 -32.33 18.83 27.86
N ASN A 804 -32.47 19.66 26.82
CA ASN A 804 -31.34 20.01 25.93
C ASN A 804 -30.26 20.81 26.66
N ILE A 805 -30.64 21.76 27.51
CA ILE A 805 -29.70 22.55 28.32
C ILE A 805 -29.00 21.66 29.36
N ARG A 806 -29.74 20.76 30.02
CA ARG A 806 -29.19 19.80 30.98
C ARG A 806 -28.11 18.93 30.34
N ASP A 807 -28.33 18.48 29.11
CA ASP A 807 -27.34 17.68 28.38
C ASP A 807 -26.03 18.47 28.15
N THR A 808 -26.14 19.76 27.82
CA THR A 808 -24.99 20.68 27.70
C THR A 808 -24.31 20.91 29.06
N TYR A 809 -25.10 21.16 30.11
CA TYR A 809 -24.61 21.31 31.48
C TYR A 809 -23.85 20.07 31.97
N MET A 810 -24.41 18.88 31.79
CA MET A 810 -23.78 17.62 32.24
C MET A 810 -22.44 17.36 31.56
N ARG A 811 -22.19 17.95 30.38
CA ARG A 811 -20.87 17.96 29.74
C ARG A 811 -19.97 19.05 30.30
N LEU A 812 -20.48 20.27 30.50
CA LEU A 812 -19.76 21.38 31.14
C LEU A 812 -19.20 20.98 32.51
N VAL A 813 -19.98 20.29 33.35
CA VAL A 813 -19.56 19.88 34.70
C VAL A 813 -18.30 19.01 34.72
N ARG A 814 -18.01 18.33 33.61
CA ARG A 814 -16.83 17.45 33.48
C ARG A 814 -15.57 18.21 33.14
N THR A 815 -15.68 19.49 32.84
CA THR A 815 -14.58 20.33 32.39
C THR A 815 -13.82 20.95 33.55
N ASN A 816 -12.56 21.34 33.32
CA ASN A 816 -11.76 22.00 34.35
C ASN A 816 -12.27 23.42 34.62
N GLU A 817 -12.90 24.04 33.63
CA GLU A 817 -13.46 25.39 33.65
C GLU A 817 -14.61 25.46 34.63
N TYR A 818 -15.50 24.47 34.58
CA TYR A 818 -16.56 24.32 35.57
C TYR A 818 -15.99 24.08 36.97
N ARG A 819 -14.99 23.20 37.13
CA ARG A 819 -14.37 22.98 38.45
C ARG A 819 -13.74 24.24 39.02
N LYS A 820 -13.06 25.04 38.18
CA LYS A 820 -12.49 26.34 38.57
C LYS A 820 -13.58 27.32 38.98
N TRP A 821 -14.65 27.42 38.19
CA TRP A 821 -15.81 28.25 38.51
C TRP A 821 -16.47 27.81 39.84
N GLU A 822 -16.70 26.52 40.03
CA GLU A 822 -17.31 25.96 41.24
C GLU A 822 -16.42 26.19 42.47
N THR A 823 -15.10 26.03 42.32
CA THR A 823 -14.14 26.35 43.38
C THR A 823 -14.18 27.84 43.74
N ALA A 824 -14.13 28.72 42.74
CA ALA A 824 -14.21 30.17 42.96
C ALA A 824 -15.54 30.60 43.60
N LYS A 825 -16.66 30.00 43.15
CA LYS A 825 -17.99 30.24 43.71
C LYS A 825 -18.08 29.78 45.17
N SER A 826 -17.56 28.58 45.48
CA SER A 826 -17.54 28.07 46.86
C SER A 826 -16.69 28.92 47.82
N MET A 827 -15.63 29.58 47.32
CA MET A 827 -14.83 30.53 48.10
C MET A 827 -15.56 31.86 48.33
N LEU A 828 -16.42 32.27 47.40
CA LEU A 828 -17.23 33.49 47.54
C LEU A 828 -18.43 33.28 48.46
N ASP A 829 -19.09 32.13 48.39
CA ASP A 829 -20.26 31.81 49.21
C ASP A 829 -19.87 31.40 50.65
N GLY A 830 -18.60 31.05 50.88
CA GLY A 830 -18.06 30.67 52.20
C GLY A 830 -17.56 31.84 53.06
N ASN A 831 -17.57 33.06 52.52
CA ASN A 831 -17.33 34.32 53.23
C ASN A 831 -18.63 35.11 53.32
#